data_AF-A0A2E6TTK7-F1
#
_entry.id   AF-A0A2E6TTK7-F1
#
_cell.length_a   1.000
_cell.length_b   1.000
_cell.length_c   1.000
_cell.angle_alpha   90.00
_cell.angle_beta   90.00
_cell.angle_gamma   90.00
#
_symmetry.space_group_name_H-M   'P 1'
#
loop_
_entity.id
_entity.type
_entity.pdbx_description
1 polymer ?
#
loop_
_entity_poly.entity_id
_entity_poly.type
_entity_poly.pdbx_seq_one_letter_code
_entity_poly.pdbx_strand_id
1 'polypeptide(L)'
;MAFDAQNLRTHTVWKGAGLKLYGPGYHGAKRPFICKPNGDQLWGNPPTPMWALLQEKDVPSSKSGTPVKTQYLGYSTRGGRASVLYQLHSEGRKPTKVHHSFHAAKDAVVRSIRVSNGLSGLRFMAHAEKGKPIELNLPGVAAIQRESDILVAIVKGNASVTTSVSPMNFEEEQFTEEGSTKGNEIVKTAEEFTCIDVSPALTGESQFDVVSFTVPDLTSARRIARNWKHFKVEFNEAKPLVLKHNTKAPRSFSFDPFYETESFSLPDTKKMNLFVTGMDWLNKDQLAVCTYGGDVWIIEGATDAAKSMKFRRFARGMNEPMGLLVNDGKIHLGNKAEITRLDDSNDDGQADLFERVSSDWDYTGSYNSFSYGPVLDRQSRLIVANAGHAGHWGARHMGWALQVAPGELDAKPFASGFREPNGIGTFGAEKDLFVTDNQGAWVGACKLNHVKEGRFFGHPSSRPAPRELYGKPRELSPPAVWFPYKWVRSASGMVEITDERFGPFKGQMLVGDFQNAVVTRVQLEKIEDEWQGAVWPFLKGFRSGVNRLIMGDDGRLYVGGGKVRAWAANAPAFHALERVRFKGQLPFEVKAVRALADGFELNFTKPVDPETAKAVDGYAVWQYQFKYHKNYGSPEFDHEGRKDSSTAIEIAGVDISEDRLKVRLKLKGLKEGFVTGVRALDLRDPEGKKLWHDTFHYTLNKIPAGR
;
A
#
# COMPACT_ATOMS: atom_id res chain seq x y z
N MET A 1 -12.90 18.61 -13.72
CA MET A 1 -13.33 18.92 -12.34
C MET A 1 -12.57 18.04 -11.39
N ALA A 2 -12.07 18.60 -10.29
CA ALA A 2 -11.48 17.89 -9.16
C ALA A 2 -12.42 18.01 -7.95
N PHE A 3 -12.47 16.96 -7.14
CA PHE A 3 -13.25 16.90 -5.91
C PHE A 3 -12.30 16.67 -4.73
N ASP A 4 -12.50 17.41 -3.66
CA ASP A 4 -11.75 17.30 -2.42
C ASP A 4 -12.57 16.45 -1.45
N ALA A 5 -12.08 15.23 -1.17
CA ALA A 5 -12.74 14.27 -0.30
C ALA A 5 -12.65 14.63 1.20
N GLN A 6 -11.73 15.51 1.60
CA GLN A 6 -11.57 15.96 2.99
C GLN A 6 -12.65 16.99 3.35
N ASN A 7 -12.84 17.99 2.50
CA ASN A 7 -13.85 19.05 2.71
C ASN A 7 -15.18 18.78 2.01
N LEU A 8 -15.27 17.70 1.22
CA LEU A 8 -16.42 17.35 0.37
C LEU A 8 -16.85 18.48 -0.58
N ARG A 9 -15.87 19.17 -1.16
CA ARG A 9 -16.09 20.31 -2.06
C ARG A 9 -15.72 20.00 -3.50
N THR A 10 -16.37 20.73 -4.41
CA THR A 10 -15.80 20.89 -5.76
C THR A 10 -14.56 21.78 -5.64
N HIS A 11 -13.38 21.17 -5.73
CA HIS A 11 -12.09 21.84 -5.55
C HIS A 11 -11.80 22.82 -6.68
N THR A 12 -11.80 22.31 -7.92
CA THR A 12 -11.53 23.12 -9.11
C THR A 12 -12.28 22.60 -10.32
N VAL A 13 -12.84 23.51 -11.10
CA VAL A 13 -13.34 23.27 -12.45
C VAL A 13 -12.48 24.04 -13.44
N TRP A 14 -12.12 23.39 -14.53
CA TRP A 14 -11.32 23.99 -15.60
C TRP A 14 -11.82 23.52 -16.97
N LYS A 15 -11.51 24.30 -18.00
CA LYS A 15 -11.71 23.96 -19.41
C LYS A 15 -10.35 23.65 -20.03
N GLY A 16 -10.20 22.46 -20.59
CA GLY A 16 -8.95 22.03 -21.21
C GLY A 16 -8.72 20.53 -21.09
N ALA A 17 -7.44 20.14 -21.11
CA ALA A 17 -7.03 18.76 -20.98
C ALA A 17 -7.23 18.23 -19.54
N GLY A 18 -7.09 16.92 -19.36
CA GLY A 18 -7.11 16.29 -18.04
C GLY A 18 -5.94 16.74 -17.14
N LEU A 19 -5.85 16.18 -15.94
CA LEU A 19 -4.80 16.56 -14.98
C LEU A 19 -3.38 16.37 -15.55
N LYS A 20 -2.49 17.33 -15.30
CA LYS A 20 -1.04 17.10 -15.38
C LYS A 20 -0.63 16.33 -14.14
N LEU A 21 -0.27 15.07 -14.33
CA LEU A 21 0.16 14.16 -13.27
C LEU A 21 1.68 14.03 -13.31
N TYR A 22 2.31 14.42 -12.21
CA TYR A 22 3.75 14.28 -12.00
C TYR A 22 3.99 13.23 -10.93
N GLY A 23 5.10 12.53 -11.04
CA GLY A 23 5.50 11.51 -10.08
C GLY A 23 6.12 10.30 -10.77
N PRO A 24 6.60 9.32 -10.00
CA PRO A 24 7.34 8.20 -10.54
C PRO A 24 6.45 7.24 -11.34
N GLY A 25 5.17 7.09 -11.00
CA GLY A 25 4.19 6.36 -11.82
C GLY A 25 3.98 6.91 -13.24
N TYR A 26 4.27 8.20 -13.48
CA TYR A 26 3.99 8.88 -14.76
C TYR A 26 5.24 9.26 -15.54
N HIS A 27 6.31 9.69 -14.86
CA HIS A 27 7.56 10.12 -15.48
C HIS A 27 8.78 9.27 -15.09
N GLY A 28 8.61 8.28 -14.19
CA GLY A 28 9.71 7.41 -13.74
C GLY A 28 10.78 8.11 -12.89
N ALA A 29 10.54 9.35 -12.45
CA ALA A 29 11.47 10.15 -11.65
C ALA A 29 11.13 10.07 -10.15
N LYS A 30 12.15 10.11 -9.30
CA LYS A 30 12.03 10.17 -7.82
C LYS A 30 11.57 11.57 -7.37
N ARG A 31 10.34 11.95 -7.75
CA ARG A 31 9.74 13.24 -7.41
C ARG A 31 8.39 13.03 -6.72
N PRO A 32 7.93 13.99 -5.91
CA PRO A 32 6.62 13.95 -5.30
C PRO A 32 5.51 13.76 -6.33
N PHE A 33 4.44 13.08 -5.91
CA PHE A 33 3.23 13.01 -6.72
C PHE A 33 2.52 14.35 -6.67
N ILE A 34 2.45 15.05 -7.81
CA ILE A 34 1.82 16.37 -7.91
C ILE A 34 0.75 16.29 -9.01
N CYS A 35 -0.43 16.78 -8.68
CA CYS A 35 -1.57 16.81 -9.57
C CYS A 35 -2.00 18.27 -9.79
N LYS A 36 -1.98 18.74 -11.05
CA LYS A 36 -2.43 20.10 -11.41
C LYS A 36 -3.46 20.08 -12.54
N PRO A 37 -4.50 20.95 -12.48
CA PRO A 37 -5.35 21.21 -13.64
C PRO A 37 -4.53 21.59 -14.88
N ASN A 38 -4.99 21.16 -16.07
CA ASN A 38 -4.37 21.47 -17.35
C ASN A 38 -5.32 22.23 -18.25
N GLY A 39 -5.55 23.49 -17.93
CA GLY A 39 -6.44 24.34 -18.69
C GLY A 39 -6.85 25.55 -17.88
N ASP A 40 -7.80 26.29 -18.43
CA ASP A 40 -8.27 27.54 -17.87
C ASP A 40 -9.21 27.23 -16.70
N GLN A 41 -8.81 27.64 -15.50
CA GLN A 41 -9.66 27.51 -14.33
C GLN A 41 -10.92 28.36 -14.52
N LEU A 42 -12.08 27.71 -14.42
CA LEU A 42 -13.37 28.37 -14.53
C LEU A 42 -13.82 28.90 -13.17
N TRP A 43 -13.73 28.06 -12.13
CA TRP A 43 -14.12 28.38 -10.75
C TRP A 43 -13.66 27.28 -9.79
N GLY A 44 -13.69 27.58 -8.50
CA GLY A 44 -13.41 26.66 -7.41
C GLY A 44 -14.29 26.95 -6.20
N ASN A 45 -13.99 26.30 -5.08
CA ASN A 45 -14.52 26.68 -3.76
C ASN A 45 -13.33 26.76 -2.80
N PRO A 46 -13.38 27.52 -1.71
CA PRO A 46 -12.37 27.47 -0.66
C PRO A 46 -12.44 26.15 0.15
N PRO A 47 -11.38 25.74 0.88
CA PRO A 47 -11.34 24.55 1.75
C PRO A 47 -12.17 24.74 3.02
N THR A 48 -13.48 24.93 2.84
CA THR A 48 -14.45 25.10 3.92
C THR A 48 -15.55 24.05 3.82
N PRO A 49 -16.19 23.67 4.94
CA PRO A 49 -17.32 22.75 4.91
C PRO A 49 -18.45 23.25 4.00
N MET A 50 -18.88 22.42 3.05
CA MET A 50 -19.94 22.78 2.10
C MET A 50 -21.35 22.60 2.65
N TRP A 51 -21.50 21.84 3.73
CA TRP A 51 -22.79 21.51 4.34
C TRP A 51 -22.91 22.13 5.74
N ALA A 52 -24.02 22.81 5.97
CA ALA A 52 -24.35 23.40 7.27
C ALA A 52 -25.84 23.23 7.60
N LEU A 53 -26.18 23.31 8.89
CA LEU A 53 -27.55 23.43 9.38
C LEU A 53 -27.85 24.90 9.71
N LEU A 54 -28.94 25.41 9.16
CA LEU A 54 -29.53 26.71 9.50
C LEU A 54 -30.36 26.55 10.78
N GLN A 55 -30.31 27.51 11.71
CA GLN A 55 -31.14 27.44 12.94
C GLN A 55 -32.59 27.86 12.64
N GLU A 56 -33.57 27.18 13.26
CA GLU A 56 -35.00 27.40 13.02
C GLU A 56 -35.52 28.80 13.42
N LYS A 57 -34.75 29.59 14.19
CA LYS A 57 -35.14 30.94 14.66
C LYS A 57 -34.45 32.08 13.92
N ASP A 58 -33.62 31.79 12.93
CA ASP A 58 -32.93 32.82 12.17
C ASP A 58 -33.86 33.40 11.09
N VAL A 59 -34.32 34.63 11.37
CA VAL A 59 -34.79 35.60 10.36
C VAL A 59 -33.78 35.61 9.19
N PRO A 60 -34.17 35.86 7.91
CA PRO A 60 -33.31 35.76 6.72
C PRO A 60 -31.99 36.58 6.69
N SER A 61 -31.59 37.20 7.79
CA SER A 61 -30.40 38.03 7.96
C SER A 61 -29.28 37.41 8.81
N SER A 62 -29.48 36.26 9.47
CA SER A 62 -28.44 35.55 10.22
C SER A 62 -27.77 34.48 9.34
N LYS A 63 -26.53 34.75 8.90
CA LYS A 63 -25.85 34.06 7.79
C LYS A 63 -24.97 32.86 8.17
N SER A 64 -24.79 32.53 9.45
CA SER A 64 -23.84 31.48 9.88
C SER A 64 -24.54 30.21 10.36
N GLY A 65 -24.83 29.29 9.44
CA GLY A 65 -25.24 27.93 9.78
C GLY A 65 -24.11 27.14 10.45
N THR A 66 -24.46 26.16 11.29
CA THR A 66 -23.48 25.29 11.97
C THR A 66 -22.98 24.21 11.01
N PRO A 67 -21.65 24.06 10.80
CA PRO A 67 -21.11 23.02 9.93
C PRO A 67 -21.57 21.62 10.34
N VAL A 68 -21.92 20.80 9.36
CA VAL A 68 -22.33 19.41 9.61
C VAL A 68 -21.09 18.52 9.62
N LYS A 69 -20.98 17.60 10.57
CA LYS A 69 -19.91 16.60 10.56
C LYS A 69 -20.09 15.71 9.33
N THR A 70 -19.05 15.54 8.54
CA THR A 70 -19.14 14.79 7.28
C THR A 70 -18.20 13.59 7.26
N GLN A 71 -18.54 12.62 6.41
CA GLN A 71 -17.75 11.41 6.22
C GLN A 71 -17.76 11.01 4.74
N TYR A 72 -16.61 11.11 4.08
CA TYR A 72 -16.43 10.52 2.75
C TYR A 72 -16.45 8.99 2.84
N LEU A 73 -17.23 8.36 1.97
CA LEU A 73 -17.38 6.90 1.90
C LEU A 73 -16.66 6.30 0.70
N GLY A 74 -16.44 7.06 -0.36
CA GLY A 74 -15.91 6.53 -1.61
C GLY A 74 -16.53 7.16 -2.84
N TYR A 75 -16.38 6.49 -3.98
CA TYR A 75 -17.01 6.88 -5.23
C TYR A 75 -17.51 5.66 -6.02
N SER A 76 -18.43 5.90 -6.94
CA SER A 76 -18.90 4.93 -7.91
C SER A 76 -18.79 5.48 -9.34
N THR A 77 -18.54 4.59 -10.29
CA THR A 77 -18.53 4.86 -11.73
C THR A 77 -19.68 4.16 -12.46
N ARG A 78 -20.63 3.59 -11.73
CA ARG A 78 -21.79 2.87 -12.28
C ARG A 78 -22.57 3.73 -13.27
N GLY A 79 -23.03 3.11 -14.35
CA GLY A 79 -23.72 3.82 -15.43
C GLY A 79 -22.83 4.84 -16.14
N GLY A 80 -21.50 4.64 -16.14
CA GLY A 80 -20.54 5.50 -16.83
C GLY A 80 -20.37 6.90 -16.21
N ARG A 81 -20.81 7.09 -14.96
CA ARG A 81 -20.87 8.41 -14.33
C ARG A 81 -20.18 8.42 -12.97
N ALA A 82 -19.22 9.32 -12.80
CA ALA A 82 -18.55 9.52 -11.52
C ALA A 82 -19.51 10.11 -10.49
N SER A 83 -19.66 9.39 -9.38
CA SER A 83 -20.53 9.74 -8.26
C SER A 83 -19.77 9.59 -6.95
N VAL A 84 -19.60 10.68 -6.22
CA VAL A 84 -18.98 10.65 -4.89
C VAL A 84 -20.04 10.37 -3.84
N LEU A 85 -19.70 9.49 -2.90
CA LEU A 85 -20.57 8.99 -1.84
C LEU A 85 -20.06 9.50 -0.50
N TYR A 86 -20.96 10.11 0.28
CA TYR A 86 -20.62 10.58 1.63
C TYR A 86 -21.85 10.62 2.54
N GLN A 87 -21.60 10.79 3.83
CA GLN A 87 -22.62 10.94 4.85
C GLN A 87 -22.46 12.25 5.60
N LEU A 88 -23.61 12.78 6.02
CA LEU A 88 -23.74 13.93 6.89
C LEU A 88 -24.29 13.47 8.24
N HIS A 89 -23.63 13.85 9.32
CA HIS A 89 -23.92 13.45 10.69
C HIS A 89 -24.44 14.65 11.49
N SER A 90 -25.57 14.45 12.14
CA SER A 90 -26.21 15.45 13.02
C SER A 90 -26.58 14.78 14.33
N GLU A 91 -26.39 15.49 15.44
CA GLU A 91 -26.61 14.97 16.78
C GLU A 91 -28.05 14.47 16.96
N GLY A 92 -28.20 13.28 17.54
CA GLY A 92 -29.52 12.65 17.78
C GLY A 92 -30.28 12.18 16.54
N ARG A 93 -29.66 12.18 15.33
CA ARG A 93 -30.32 11.80 14.07
C ARG A 93 -29.55 10.71 13.31
N LYS A 94 -30.27 9.96 12.46
CA LYS A 94 -29.63 8.98 11.55
C LYS A 94 -28.74 9.71 10.52
N PRO A 95 -27.59 9.14 10.12
CA PRO A 95 -26.75 9.72 9.08
C PRO A 95 -27.52 9.91 7.77
N THR A 96 -27.35 11.08 7.17
CA THR A 96 -27.95 11.42 5.87
C THR A 96 -26.97 11.05 4.77
N LYS A 97 -27.36 10.13 3.88
CA LYS A 97 -26.51 9.73 2.75
C LYS A 97 -26.66 10.74 1.61
N VAL A 98 -25.54 11.07 0.99
CA VAL A 98 -25.50 11.95 -0.17
C VAL A 98 -24.80 11.24 -1.34
N HIS A 99 -25.50 11.21 -2.46
CA HIS A 99 -24.96 10.80 -3.75
C HIS A 99 -24.75 12.06 -4.59
N HIS A 100 -23.49 12.39 -4.87
CA HIS A 100 -23.11 13.59 -5.60
C HIS A 100 -22.47 13.19 -6.92
N SER A 101 -23.19 13.38 -8.02
CA SER A 101 -22.80 12.90 -9.34
C SER A 101 -22.52 14.06 -10.29
N PHE A 102 -21.47 13.94 -11.11
CA PHE A 102 -20.95 15.07 -11.88
C PHE A 102 -20.91 14.74 -13.37
N HIS A 103 -21.20 15.72 -14.23
CA HIS A 103 -20.91 15.64 -15.66
C HIS A 103 -20.80 17.03 -16.29
N ALA A 104 -20.22 17.10 -17.49
CA ALA A 104 -20.21 18.31 -18.30
C ALA A 104 -21.35 18.25 -19.35
N ALA A 105 -22.02 19.37 -19.59
CA ALA A 105 -23.03 19.51 -20.63
C ALA A 105 -23.01 20.95 -21.18
N LYS A 106 -22.80 21.11 -22.50
CA LYS A 106 -22.78 22.42 -23.20
C LYS A 106 -22.04 23.53 -22.46
N ASP A 107 -20.75 23.33 -22.18
CA ASP A 107 -19.88 24.26 -21.43
C ASP A 107 -20.30 24.58 -19.98
N ALA A 108 -21.29 23.86 -19.44
CA ALA A 108 -21.62 23.88 -18.02
C ALA A 108 -21.19 22.59 -17.32
N VAL A 109 -21.02 22.67 -16.00
CA VAL A 109 -20.91 21.52 -15.11
C VAL A 109 -22.24 21.32 -14.42
N VAL A 110 -22.76 20.10 -14.51
CA VAL A 110 -23.99 19.68 -13.85
C VAL A 110 -23.64 18.80 -12.67
N ARG A 111 -24.03 19.24 -11.47
CA ARG A 111 -23.90 18.51 -10.21
C ARG A 111 -25.27 18.03 -9.78
N SER A 112 -25.53 16.72 -9.88
CA SER A 112 -26.75 16.11 -9.35
C SER A 112 -26.50 15.64 -7.93
N ILE A 113 -27.36 16.08 -7.01
CA ILE A 113 -27.23 15.77 -5.59
C ILE A 113 -28.52 15.10 -5.14
N ARG A 114 -28.40 13.89 -4.62
CA ARG A 114 -29.49 13.16 -3.98
C ARG A 114 -29.17 12.99 -2.50
N VAL A 115 -30.12 13.33 -1.65
CA VAL A 115 -30.03 13.32 -0.20
C VAL A 115 -31.12 12.39 0.34
N SER A 116 -30.75 11.27 0.94
CA SER A 116 -31.69 10.16 1.23
C SER A 116 -32.72 10.47 2.33
N ASN A 117 -32.36 11.28 3.31
CA ASN A 117 -33.18 11.64 4.47
C ASN A 117 -32.92 13.11 4.82
N GLY A 118 -33.47 14.04 4.04
CA GLY A 118 -33.19 15.47 4.18
C GLY A 118 -33.39 15.98 5.60
N LEU A 119 -32.31 16.44 6.24
CA LEU A 119 -32.38 17.20 7.47
C LEU A 119 -33.11 18.52 7.18
N SER A 120 -34.10 18.87 8.00
CA SER A 120 -34.67 20.22 7.95
C SER A 120 -33.55 21.25 8.20
N GLY A 121 -33.58 22.35 7.44
CA GLY A 121 -32.58 23.41 7.56
C GLY A 121 -31.20 23.09 6.98
N LEU A 122 -31.05 22.02 6.19
CA LEU A 122 -29.79 21.72 5.52
C LEU A 122 -29.49 22.76 4.43
N ARG A 123 -28.25 23.24 4.38
CA ARG A 123 -27.75 24.16 3.36
C ARG A 123 -26.48 23.59 2.73
N PHE A 124 -26.49 23.51 1.40
CA PHE A 124 -25.35 23.18 0.56
C PHE A 124 -24.80 24.44 -0.10
N MET A 125 -23.60 24.86 0.26
CA MET A 125 -22.90 25.92 -0.43
C MET A 125 -22.43 25.40 -1.80
N ALA A 126 -23.03 25.85 -2.89
CA ALA A 126 -22.68 25.39 -4.23
C ALA A 126 -21.43 26.10 -4.78
N HIS A 127 -21.27 27.37 -4.41
CA HIS A 127 -20.17 28.25 -4.80
C HIS A 127 -19.82 29.22 -3.68
N ALA A 128 -18.53 29.52 -3.52
CA ALA A 128 -18.04 30.66 -2.78
C ALA A 128 -16.85 31.27 -3.54
N GLU A 129 -17.07 32.47 -4.09
CA GLU A 129 -16.14 33.13 -5.01
C GLU A 129 -16.05 34.63 -4.71
N LYS A 130 -14.91 35.25 -5.07
CA LYS A 130 -14.75 36.70 -5.00
C LYS A 130 -15.66 37.37 -6.04
N GLY A 131 -16.37 38.41 -5.63
CA GLY A 131 -17.29 39.13 -6.51
C GLY A 131 -18.49 39.67 -5.76
N LYS A 132 -19.49 40.17 -6.50
CA LYS A 132 -20.74 40.70 -5.95
C LYS A 132 -21.93 39.84 -6.40
N PRO A 133 -22.93 39.59 -5.53
CA PRO A 133 -24.16 38.93 -5.95
C PRO A 133 -24.89 39.84 -6.95
N ILE A 134 -25.45 39.24 -8.00
CA ILE A 134 -26.29 39.95 -8.98
C ILE A 134 -27.58 39.19 -9.25
N GLU A 135 -28.67 39.93 -9.47
CA GLU A 135 -29.96 39.35 -9.77
C GLU A 135 -30.19 39.21 -11.29
N LEU A 136 -30.47 37.99 -11.72
CA LEU A 136 -30.86 37.72 -13.11
C LEU A 136 -32.39 37.79 -13.32
N ASN A 137 -33.17 37.94 -12.24
CA ASN A 137 -34.65 37.94 -12.25
C ASN A 137 -35.22 36.68 -12.92
N LEU A 138 -34.62 35.52 -12.62
CA LEU A 138 -35.06 34.22 -13.11
C LEU A 138 -35.21 33.27 -11.91
N PRO A 139 -36.32 32.51 -11.82
CA PRO A 139 -36.56 31.62 -10.70
C PRO A 139 -35.53 30.48 -10.67
N GLY A 140 -35.01 30.18 -9.48
CA GLY A 140 -34.00 29.13 -9.29
C GLY A 140 -32.63 29.47 -9.88
N VAL A 141 -32.33 30.75 -10.14
CA VAL A 141 -31.04 31.19 -10.70
C VAL A 141 -30.35 32.17 -9.76
N ALA A 142 -29.09 31.91 -9.47
CA ALA A 142 -28.20 32.80 -8.73
C ALA A 142 -26.94 33.09 -9.54
N ALA A 143 -26.32 34.25 -9.33
CA ALA A 143 -25.10 34.62 -10.04
C ALA A 143 -24.18 35.52 -9.21
N ILE A 144 -22.88 35.42 -9.52
CA ILE A 144 -21.81 36.24 -8.94
C ILE A 144 -21.14 37.00 -10.08
N GLN A 145 -21.17 38.33 -10.03
CA GLN A 145 -20.32 39.18 -10.87
C GLN A 145 -18.90 39.13 -10.33
N ARG A 146 -18.00 38.50 -11.09
CA ARG A 146 -16.57 38.47 -10.81
C ARG A 146 -15.87 39.57 -11.62
N GLU A 147 -14.56 39.70 -11.43
CA GLU A 147 -13.75 40.71 -12.12
C GLU A 147 -13.76 40.52 -13.64
N SER A 148 -13.60 39.27 -14.10
CA SER A 148 -13.43 38.96 -15.53
C SER A 148 -14.69 38.43 -16.21
N ASP A 149 -15.68 37.95 -15.45
CA ASP A 149 -16.87 37.28 -15.98
C ASP A 149 -18.00 37.20 -14.93
N ILE A 150 -19.06 36.46 -15.27
CA ILE A 150 -20.18 36.15 -14.38
C ILE A 150 -20.26 34.63 -14.20
N LEU A 151 -20.21 34.17 -12.95
CA LEU A 151 -20.51 32.80 -12.59
C LEU A 151 -22.01 32.66 -12.32
N VAL A 152 -22.66 31.76 -13.05
CA VAL A 152 -24.11 31.50 -12.94
C VAL A 152 -24.34 30.10 -12.41
N ALA A 153 -25.27 29.97 -11.46
CA ALA A 153 -25.80 28.70 -10.98
C ALA A 153 -27.31 28.62 -11.21
N ILE A 154 -27.76 27.58 -11.90
CA ILE A 154 -29.17 27.24 -12.05
C ILE A 154 -29.46 26.03 -11.18
N VAL A 155 -30.41 26.17 -10.27
CA VAL A 155 -30.92 25.09 -9.43
C VAL A 155 -32.21 24.54 -10.04
N LYS A 156 -32.25 23.22 -10.26
CA LYS A 156 -33.42 22.49 -10.74
C LYS A 156 -33.76 21.37 -9.76
N GLY A 157 -35.03 21.05 -9.59
CA GLY A 157 -35.49 20.03 -8.65
C GLY A 157 -35.94 20.63 -7.31
N ASN A 158 -35.95 19.81 -6.27
CA ASN A 158 -36.61 20.14 -5.00
C ASN A 158 -35.68 20.90 -4.04
N ALA A 159 -35.23 22.08 -4.45
CA ALA A 159 -34.35 22.94 -3.66
C ALA A 159 -34.54 24.42 -4.02
N SER A 160 -34.31 25.32 -3.06
CA SER A 160 -34.24 26.77 -3.27
C SER A 160 -32.78 27.23 -3.37
N VAL A 161 -32.56 28.40 -3.97
CA VAL A 161 -31.24 29.01 -4.10
C VAL A 161 -31.25 30.43 -3.58
N THR A 162 -30.20 30.81 -2.84
CA THR A 162 -30.00 32.15 -2.30
C THR A 162 -28.56 32.60 -2.50
N THR A 163 -28.34 33.91 -2.54
CA THR A 163 -26.99 34.48 -2.51
C THR A 163 -26.74 35.20 -1.19
N SER A 164 -25.53 35.10 -0.69
CA SER A 164 -25.10 35.81 0.52
C SER A 164 -23.66 36.29 0.36
N VAL A 165 -23.29 37.34 1.10
CA VAL A 165 -21.89 37.75 1.28
C VAL A 165 -21.52 37.41 2.72
N SER A 166 -20.44 36.66 2.87
CA SER A 166 -19.99 36.14 4.17
C SER A 166 -18.46 36.22 4.25
N PRO A 167 -17.90 36.67 5.39
CA PRO A 167 -16.47 36.55 5.64
C PRO A 167 -16.09 35.07 5.80
N MET A 168 -14.99 34.67 5.20
CA MET A 168 -14.45 33.31 5.32
C MET A 168 -13.01 33.36 5.77
N ASN A 169 -12.73 32.53 6.77
CA ASN A 169 -11.38 32.28 7.28
C ASN A 169 -11.05 30.82 7.03
N PHE A 170 -10.00 30.56 6.26
CA PHE A 170 -9.55 29.20 6.00
C PHE A 170 -8.04 29.16 5.79
N GLU A 171 -7.50 27.96 5.95
CA GLU A 171 -6.10 27.66 5.76
C GLU A 171 -5.97 26.63 4.64
N GLU A 172 -5.02 26.83 3.72
CA GLU A 172 -4.74 25.89 2.64
C GLU A 172 -3.25 25.53 2.63
N GLU A 173 -2.98 24.24 2.62
CA GLU A 173 -1.63 23.70 2.53
C GLU A 173 -1.13 23.78 1.07
N GLN A 174 -0.02 24.48 0.85
CA GLN A 174 0.57 24.65 -0.47
C GLN A 174 1.56 23.53 -0.76
N PHE A 175 1.09 22.50 -1.46
CA PHE A 175 1.90 21.35 -1.82
C PHE A 175 3.02 21.72 -2.79
N THR A 176 4.26 21.59 -2.32
CA THR A 176 5.48 21.81 -3.11
C THR A 176 6.37 20.58 -3.08
N GLU A 177 7.33 20.51 -4.00
CA GLU A 177 8.31 19.43 -4.00
C GLU A 177 9.16 19.44 -2.71
N GLU A 178 9.59 20.61 -2.26
CA GLU A 178 10.32 20.78 -1.00
C GLU A 178 9.45 20.44 0.23
N GLY A 179 8.21 20.89 0.22
CA GLY A 179 7.28 20.68 1.32
C GLY A 179 6.93 19.21 1.54
N SER A 180 6.99 18.38 0.49
CA SER A 180 6.84 16.93 0.64
C SER A 180 7.89 16.25 1.54
N THR A 181 9.02 16.93 1.77
CA THR A 181 10.12 16.45 2.62
C THR A 181 10.21 17.22 3.94
N LYS A 182 9.95 18.53 3.92
CA LYS A 182 10.15 19.42 5.09
C LYS A 182 8.84 19.84 5.78
N GLY A 183 7.69 19.51 5.22
CA GLY A 183 6.39 20.09 5.54
C GLY A 183 6.05 21.25 4.61
N ASN A 184 4.78 21.39 4.24
CA ASN A 184 4.33 22.46 3.34
C ASN A 184 4.01 23.75 4.10
N GLU A 185 4.00 24.86 3.37
CA GLU A 185 3.52 26.14 3.87
C GLU A 185 1.99 26.12 3.98
N ILE A 186 1.47 26.81 5.00
CA ILE A 186 0.04 27.00 5.21
C ILE A 186 -0.30 28.46 4.89
N VAL A 187 -1.11 28.67 3.85
CA VAL A 187 -1.60 30.00 3.48
C VAL A 187 -2.92 30.24 4.19
N LYS A 188 -3.00 31.33 4.94
CA LYS A 188 -4.22 31.75 5.64
C LYS A 188 -4.93 32.81 4.82
N THR A 189 -6.22 32.61 4.60
CA THR A 189 -7.08 33.57 3.90
C THR A 189 -8.18 34.03 4.86
N ALA A 190 -8.39 35.35 4.92
CA ALA A 190 -9.43 36.00 5.71
C ALA A 190 -10.05 37.12 4.86
N GLU A 191 -11.05 36.76 4.05
CA GLU A 191 -11.63 37.66 3.03
C GLU A 191 -13.14 37.45 2.91
N GLU A 192 -13.83 38.38 2.26
CA GLU A 192 -15.26 38.24 1.96
C GLU A 192 -15.49 37.46 0.66
N PHE A 193 -16.42 36.49 0.71
CA PHE A 193 -16.83 35.71 -0.43
C PHE A 193 -18.33 35.87 -0.67
N THR A 194 -18.73 35.95 -1.94
CA THR A 194 -20.12 35.78 -2.31
C THR A 194 -20.41 34.29 -2.42
N CYS A 195 -21.40 33.82 -1.67
CA CYS A 195 -21.85 32.44 -1.62
C CYS A 195 -23.12 32.27 -2.44
N ILE A 196 -23.22 31.16 -3.17
CA ILE A 196 -24.48 30.64 -3.71
C ILE A 196 -24.86 29.42 -2.88
N ASP A 197 -25.91 29.56 -2.09
CA ASP A 197 -26.39 28.53 -1.17
C ASP A 197 -27.64 27.85 -1.75
N VAL A 198 -27.69 26.53 -1.64
CA VAL A 198 -28.80 25.69 -2.08
C VAL A 198 -29.40 25.03 -0.85
N SER A 199 -30.69 25.25 -0.62
CA SER A 199 -31.42 24.64 0.50
C SER A 199 -32.36 23.56 -0.05
N PRO A 200 -32.06 22.27 0.17
CA PRO A 200 -32.96 21.19 -0.21
C PRO A 200 -34.30 21.34 0.52
N ALA A 201 -35.40 20.97 -0.14
CA ALA A 201 -36.72 21.11 0.45
C ALA A 201 -36.89 20.32 1.75
N LEU A 202 -37.74 20.86 2.62
CA LEU A 202 -38.01 20.34 3.95
C LEU A 202 -38.89 19.08 3.83
N THR A 203 -38.36 17.96 4.33
CA THR A 203 -38.95 16.61 4.47
C THR A 203 -38.72 15.61 3.32
N GLY A 204 -38.11 14.47 3.64
CA GLY A 204 -37.97 13.30 2.75
C GLY A 204 -36.66 13.24 1.96
N GLU A 205 -36.64 12.36 0.95
CA GLU A 205 -35.57 12.30 -0.03
C GLU A 205 -35.64 13.54 -0.93
N SER A 206 -34.52 14.25 -1.08
CA SER A 206 -34.44 15.40 -1.99
C SER A 206 -33.42 15.13 -3.10
N GLN A 207 -33.81 15.46 -4.32
CA GLN A 207 -32.94 15.42 -5.49
C GLN A 207 -33.01 16.78 -6.21
N PHE A 208 -31.83 17.34 -6.46
CA PHE A 208 -31.70 18.60 -7.19
C PHE A 208 -30.40 18.61 -8.02
N ASP A 209 -30.40 19.45 -9.04
CA ASP A 209 -29.25 19.70 -9.89
C ASP A 209 -28.77 21.13 -9.70
N VAL A 210 -27.45 21.31 -9.62
CA VAL A 210 -26.78 22.60 -9.70
C VAL A 210 -26.00 22.66 -11.00
N VAL A 211 -26.51 23.43 -11.96
CA VAL A 211 -25.86 23.69 -13.25
C VAL A 211 -25.04 24.96 -13.13
N SER A 212 -23.73 24.86 -13.33
CA SER A 212 -22.80 25.98 -13.14
C SER A 212 -21.99 26.25 -14.40
N PHE A 213 -21.94 27.51 -14.83
CA PHE A 213 -21.18 27.95 -16.00
C PHE A 213 -20.74 29.40 -15.85
N THR A 214 -19.75 29.81 -16.63
CA THR A 214 -19.22 31.17 -16.65
C THR A 214 -19.49 31.83 -17.99
N VAL A 215 -19.79 33.13 -17.98
CA VAL A 215 -20.10 33.93 -19.18
C VAL A 215 -19.54 35.34 -19.06
N PRO A 216 -19.17 35.99 -20.17
CA PRO A 216 -18.50 37.28 -20.13
C PRO A 216 -19.40 38.44 -19.65
N ASP A 217 -20.71 38.33 -19.81
CA ASP A 217 -21.62 39.46 -19.60
C ASP A 217 -23.04 39.06 -19.16
N LEU A 218 -23.79 40.05 -18.65
CA LEU A 218 -25.14 39.88 -18.10
C LEU A 218 -26.18 39.44 -19.13
N THR A 219 -26.04 39.89 -20.39
CA THR A 219 -26.94 39.51 -21.48
C THR A 219 -26.80 38.03 -21.79
N SER A 220 -25.55 37.56 -21.90
CA SER A 220 -25.21 36.15 -22.05
C SER A 220 -25.71 35.32 -20.87
N ALA A 221 -25.52 35.78 -19.63
CA ALA A 221 -26.00 35.13 -18.42
C ALA A 221 -27.52 34.90 -18.45
N ARG A 222 -28.30 35.97 -18.68
CA ARG A 222 -29.77 35.90 -18.75
C ARG A 222 -30.24 35.01 -19.90
N ARG A 223 -29.62 35.13 -21.07
CA ARG A 223 -29.99 34.36 -22.27
C ARG A 223 -29.75 32.87 -22.09
N ILE A 224 -28.58 32.46 -21.58
CA ILE A 224 -28.27 31.04 -21.37
C ILE A 224 -29.11 30.48 -20.23
N ALA A 225 -29.24 31.20 -19.11
CA ALA A 225 -30.02 30.73 -17.96
C ALA A 225 -31.50 30.53 -18.28
N ARG A 226 -32.13 31.48 -18.99
CA ARG A 226 -33.55 31.38 -19.39
C ARG A 226 -33.82 30.21 -20.32
N ASN A 227 -32.89 29.94 -21.23
CA ASN A 227 -33.05 28.92 -22.27
C ASN A 227 -32.41 27.57 -21.92
N TRP A 228 -31.89 27.43 -20.69
CA TRP A 228 -31.27 26.19 -20.26
C TRP A 228 -32.30 25.05 -20.26
N LYS A 229 -31.99 23.99 -21.00
CA LYS A 229 -32.74 22.73 -21.01
C LYS A 229 -31.85 21.65 -20.45
N HIS A 230 -32.41 20.75 -19.63
CA HIS A 230 -31.68 19.57 -19.19
C HIS A 230 -31.35 18.70 -20.39
N PHE A 231 -30.06 18.57 -20.69
CA PHE A 231 -29.60 17.72 -21.77
C PHE A 231 -29.48 16.29 -21.25
N LYS A 232 -30.12 15.34 -21.95
CA LYS A 232 -29.84 13.93 -21.72
C LYS A 232 -28.42 13.67 -22.21
N VAL A 233 -27.50 13.43 -21.27
CA VAL A 233 -26.16 12.93 -21.59
C VAL A 233 -26.23 11.42 -21.51
N GLU A 234 -25.93 10.75 -22.62
CA GLU A 234 -25.77 9.31 -22.62
C GLU A 234 -24.39 8.96 -22.08
N PHE A 235 -24.38 8.24 -20.97
CA PHE A 235 -23.18 7.69 -20.37
C PHE A 235 -23.08 6.23 -20.80
N ASN A 236 -21.94 5.87 -21.38
CA ASN A 236 -21.64 4.48 -21.70
C ASN A 236 -20.71 3.95 -20.61
N GLU A 237 -21.02 2.77 -20.09
CA GLU A 237 -20.08 2.04 -19.25
C GLU A 237 -18.82 1.70 -20.06
N ALA A 238 -17.67 1.74 -19.38
CA ALA A 238 -16.42 1.39 -20.02
C ALA A 238 -16.48 -0.08 -20.41
N LYS A 239 -16.10 -0.41 -21.64
CA LYS A 239 -16.00 -1.82 -22.05
C LYS A 239 -14.85 -2.49 -21.29
N PRO A 240 -15.05 -3.71 -20.75
CA PRO A 240 -13.97 -4.45 -20.11
C PRO A 240 -12.75 -4.58 -21.03
N LEU A 241 -11.58 -4.22 -20.51
CA LEU A 241 -10.32 -4.42 -21.22
C LEU A 241 -9.77 -5.80 -20.89
N VAL A 242 -9.88 -6.72 -21.84
CA VAL A 242 -9.28 -8.06 -21.75
C VAL A 242 -8.13 -8.17 -22.74
N LEU A 243 -6.93 -8.37 -22.23
CA LEU A 243 -5.72 -8.61 -23.02
C LEU A 243 -5.42 -10.11 -23.05
N LYS A 244 -5.07 -10.61 -24.25
CA LYS A 244 -4.54 -11.96 -24.41
C LYS A 244 -3.04 -11.98 -24.12
N HIS A 245 -2.56 -13.14 -23.69
CA HIS A 245 -1.14 -13.40 -23.55
C HIS A 245 -0.36 -13.09 -24.84
N ASN A 246 0.93 -12.78 -24.69
CA ASN A 246 1.84 -12.60 -25.84
C ASN A 246 2.56 -13.92 -26.16
N THR A 247 2.30 -14.49 -27.34
CA THR A 247 2.92 -15.76 -27.79
C THR A 247 4.44 -15.69 -27.97
N LYS A 248 5.02 -14.49 -28.06
CA LYS A 248 6.47 -14.24 -28.15
C LYS A 248 7.12 -13.92 -26.80
N ALA A 249 6.40 -14.07 -25.70
CA ALA A 249 6.95 -13.77 -24.39
C ALA A 249 8.18 -14.63 -24.07
N PRO A 250 9.25 -14.06 -23.46
CA PRO A 250 10.47 -14.82 -23.20
C PRO A 250 10.24 -15.90 -22.14
N ARG A 251 10.98 -17.01 -22.25
CA ARG A 251 10.95 -18.11 -21.27
C ARG A 251 11.72 -17.73 -20.00
N SER A 252 11.44 -18.41 -18.89
CA SER A 252 12.30 -18.33 -17.72
C SER A 252 13.64 -19.03 -18.01
N PHE A 253 14.73 -18.49 -17.47
CA PHE A 253 16.07 -19.06 -17.59
C PHE A 253 16.60 -19.54 -16.23
N SER A 254 15.71 -19.80 -15.27
CA SER A 254 16.11 -20.33 -13.96
C SER A 254 16.51 -21.80 -14.10
N PHE A 255 17.80 -22.07 -13.93
CA PHE A 255 18.36 -23.42 -13.85
C PHE A 255 18.53 -23.80 -12.39
N ASP A 256 17.52 -24.47 -11.84
CA ASP A 256 17.57 -25.06 -10.50
C ASP A 256 17.40 -26.59 -10.60
N PRO A 257 18.20 -27.41 -9.90
CA PRO A 257 18.08 -28.86 -9.97
C PRO A 257 16.75 -29.39 -9.40
N PHE A 258 16.15 -28.71 -8.42
CA PHE A 258 15.00 -29.21 -7.66
C PHE A 258 13.70 -28.45 -7.93
N TYR A 259 13.78 -27.23 -8.47
CA TYR A 259 12.64 -26.40 -8.83
C TYR A 259 12.60 -26.07 -10.32
N GLU A 260 11.41 -25.85 -10.84
CA GLU A 260 11.19 -25.31 -12.19
C GLU A 260 10.43 -23.99 -12.08
N THR A 261 10.93 -22.97 -12.78
CA THR A 261 10.27 -21.66 -12.89
C THR A 261 9.69 -21.49 -14.28
N GLU A 262 8.43 -21.11 -14.36
CA GLU A 262 7.71 -20.78 -15.59
C GLU A 262 7.31 -19.30 -15.58
N SER A 263 7.79 -18.53 -16.55
CA SER A 263 7.36 -17.13 -16.72
C SER A 263 6.04 -17.03 -17.45
N PHE A 264 5.16 -16.15 -16.98
CA PHE A 264 3.86 -15.91 -17.61
C PHE A 264 4.07 -15.15 -18.92
N SER A 265 3.23 -15.46 -19.91
CA SER A 265 3.27 -14.80 -21.22
C SER A 265 2.56 -13.46 -21.19
N LEU A 266 3.15 -12.48 -20.49
CA LEU A 266 2.53 -11.17 -20.28
C LEU A 266 2.21 -10.44 -21.61
N PRO A 267 1.03 -9.79 -21.72
CA PRO A 267 0.67 -8.88 -22.81
C PRO A 267 1.74 -7.82 -23.11
N ASP A 268 1.55 -7.10 -24.23
CA ASP A 268 2.43 -5.97 -24.59
C ASP A 268 2.58 -4.98 -23.43
N THR A 269 3.82 -4.76 -23.03
CA THR A 269 4.26 -3.84 -21.97
C THR A 269 3.76 -2.40 -22.15
N LYS A 270 3.48 -1.97 -23.39
CA LYS A 270 2.87 -0.66 -23.68
C LYS A 270 1.40 -0.59 -23.27
N LYS A 271 0.73 -1.74 -23.16
CA LYS A 271 -0.68 -1.88 -22.79
C LYS A 271 -0.86 -2.28 -21.32
N MET A 272 0.15 -2.92 -20.72
CA MET A 272 0.13 -3.39 -19.35
C MET A 272 1.51 -3.24 -18.68
N ASN A 273 1.62 -2.29 -17.75
CA ASN A 273 2.80 -2.18 -16.89
C ASN A 273 2.56 -2.98 -15.60
N LEU A 274 3.01 -4.23 -15.59
CA LEU A 274 2.75 -5.18 -14.49
C LEU A 274 3.83 -5.13 -13.40
N PHE A 275 4.32 -3.94 -13.03
CA PHE A 275 5.16 -3.87 -11.84
C PHE A 275 4.30 -4.21 -10.61
N VAL A 276 4.35 -5.47 -10.21
CA VAL A 276 3.50 -6.05 -9.17
C VAL A 276 3.84 -5.49 -7.80
N THR A 277 2.84 -4.97 -7.10
CA THR A 277 2.95 -4.43 -5.73
C THR A 277 1.93 -5.03 -4.76
N GLY A 278 1.06 -5.91 -5.22
CA GLY A 278 0.16 -6.71 -4.40
C GLY A 278 -0.43 -7.86 -5.22
N MET A 279 -0.66 -9.00 -4.59
CA MET A 279 -1.27 -10.18 -5.20
C MET A 279 -2.11 -10.93 -4.18
N ASP A 280 -3.29 -11.40 -4.59
CA ASP A 280 -4.10 -12.33 -3.81
C ASP A 280 -5.08 -13.09 -4.71
N TRP A 281 -5.55 -14.24 -4.24
CA TRP A 281 -6.46 -15.10 -5.00
C TRP A 281 -7.91 -14.68 -4.79
N LEU A 282 -8.63 -14.40 -5.89
CA LEU A 282 -10.09 -14.25 -5.84
C LEU A 282 -10.78 -15.60 -5.66
N ASN A 283 -10.19 -16.63 -6.26
CA ASN A 283 -10.53 -18.04 -6.17
C ASN A 283 -9.35 -18.85 -6.71
N LYS A 284 -9.52 -20.17 -6.82
CA LYS A 284 -8.49 -21.13 -7.20
C LYS A 284 -7.73 -20.87 -8.51
N ASP A 285 -8.29 -20.12 -9.46
CA ASP A 285 -7.70 -19.90 -10.78
C ASP A 285 -7.66 -18.44 -11.22
N GLN A 286 -8.21 -17.52 -10.43
CA GLN A 286 -8.19 -16.08 -10.66
C GLN A 286 -7.27 -15.37 -9.66
N LEU A 287 -6.11 -14.94 -10.15
CA LEU A 287 -5.15 -14.16 -9.38
C LEU A 287 -5.41 -12.66 -9.60
N ALA A 288 -5.74 -11.94 -8.54
CA ALA A 288 -5.81 -10.48 -8.56
C ALA A 288 -4.42 -9.89 -8.31
N VAL A 289 -4.06 -8.86 -9.10
CA VAL A 289 -2.75 -8.21 -9.04
C VAL A 289 -2.93 -6.70 -9.09
N CYS A 290 -2.40 -5.97 -8.10
CA CYS A 290 -2.25 -4.52 -8.21
C CYS A 290 -0.84 -4.14 -8.69
N THR A 291 -0.77 -3.05 -9.44
CA THR A 291 0.48 -2.53 -9.98
C THR A 291 0.88 -1.24 -9.31
N TYR A 292 2.19 -0.98 -9.31
CA TYR A 292 2.74 0.30 -8.88
C TYR A 292 2.11 1.50 -9.59
N GLY A 293 1.69 1.34 -10.85
CA GLY A 293 1.05 2.39 -11.65
C GLY A 293 -0.42 2.66 -11.30
N GLY A 294 -1.01 1.91 -10.36
CA GLY A 294 -2.39 2.13 -9.92
C GLY A 294 -3.44 1.41 -10.74
N ASP A 295 -3.10 0.30 -11.39
CA ASP A 295 -4.06 -0.59 -12.04
C ASP A 295 -4.26 -1.87 -11.21
N VAL A 296 -5.46 -2.46 -11.29
CA VAL A 296 -5.75 -3.82 -10.80
C VAL A 296 -6.12 -4.70 -11.97
N TRP A 297 -5.49 -5.86 -12.06
CA TRP A 297 -5.70 -6.86 -13.09
C TRP A 297 -6.15 -8.18 -12.47
N ILE A 298 -7.14 -8.81 -13.08
CA ILE A 298 -7.48 -10.21 -12.81
C ILE A 298 -6.82 -11.07 -13.89
N ILE A 299 -6.02 -12.02 -13.45
CA ILE A 299 -5.37 -13.00 -14.30
C ILE A 299 -6.21 -14.27 -14.23
N GLU A 300 -6.97 -14.52 -15.29
CA GLU A 300 -7.87 -15.66 -15.39
C GLU A 300 -7.10 -16.89 -15.89
N GLY A 301 -7.29 -18.04 -15.26
CA GLY A 301 -6.57 -19.28 -15.57
C GLY A 301 -5.11 -19.23 -15.13
N ALA A 302 -4.80 -18.57 -14.00
CA ALA A 302 -3.43 -18.41 -13.51
C ALA A 302 -2.75 -19.76 -13.16
N THR A 303 -3.54 -20.79 -12.86
CA THR A 303 -3.07 -22.17 -12.62
C THR A 303 -2.92 -23.00 -13.90
N ASP A 304 -3.47 -22.55 -15.02
CA ASP A 304 -3.47 -23.26 -16.30
C ASP A 304 -2.12 -23.10 -17.03
N ALA A 305 -2.02 -23.56 -18.28
CA ALA A 305 -0.83 -23.31 -19.09
C ALA A 305 -0.59 -21.80 -19.25
N ALA A 306 0.66 -21.33 -19.18
CA ALA A 306 0.97 -19.89 -19.26
C ALA A 306 0.44 -19.18 -20.53
N LYS A 307 0.10 -19.94 -21.57
CA LYS A 307 -0.45 -19.46 -22.84
C LYS A 307 -1.98 -19.47 -22.91
N SER A 308 -2.72 -19.95 -21.91
CA SER A 308 -4.19 -19.86 -21.90
C SER A 308 -4.71 -18.66 -21.11
N MET A 309 -3.84 -18.01 -20.34
CA MET A 309 -4.21 -16.92 -19.45
C MET A 309 -4.78 -15.70 -20.16
N LYS A 310 -5.75 -15.05 -19.51
CA LYS A 310 -6.31 -13.76 -19.90
C LYS A 310 -6.06 -12.74 -18.81
N PHE A 311 -5.82 -11.50 -19.22
CA PHE A 311 -5.52 -10.39 -18.33
C PHE A 311 -6.65 -9.37 -18.47
N ARG A 312 -7.57 -9.35 -17.51
CA ARG A 312 -8.69 -8.40 -17.49
C ARG A 312 -8.37 -7.26 -16.54
N ARG A 313 -8.46 -6.02 -17.01
CA ARG A 313 -8.32 -4.86 -16.11
C ARG A 313 -9.60 -4.71 -15.31
N PHE A 314 -9.49 -4.85 -13.99
CA PHE A 314 -10.59 -4.71 -13.05
C PHE A 314 -10.80 -3.24 -12.64
N ALA A 315 -9.71 -2.52 -12.37
CA ALA A 315 -9.75 -1.13 -11.94
C ALA A 315 -8.50 -0.37 -12.39
N ARG A 316 -8.58 0.97 -12.37
CA ARG A 316 -7.46 1.87 -12.69
C ARG A 316 -7.56 3.20 -11.95
N GLY A 317 -6.42 3.84 -11.75
CA GLY A 317 -6.33 5.21 -11.21
C GLY A 317 -6.02 5.30 -9.72
N MET A 318 -5.51 4.23 -9.13
CA MET A 318 -5.18 4.16 -7.70
C MET A 318 -3.83 4.81 -7.41
N ASN A 319 -3.67 5.40 -6.23
CA ASN A 319 -2.45 6.13 -5.88
C ASN A 319 -1.37 5.19 -5.35
N GLU A 320 -0.59 4.64 -6.29
CA GLU A 320 0.61 3.82 -6.05
C GLU A 320 0.38 2.74 -4.98
N PRO A 321 -0.59 1.82 -5.18
CA PRO A 321 -0.94 0.81 -4.19
C PRO A 321 0.25 -0.11 -3.91
N MET A 322 0.50 -0.42 -2.63
CA MET A 322 1.61 -1.26 -2.17
C MET A 322 1.15 -2.54 -1.45
N GLY A 323 -0.07 -2.99 -1.75
CA GLY A 323 -0.56 -4.32 -1.44
C GLY A 323 -2.01 -4.51 -1.86
N LEU A 324 -2.41 -5.78 -1.87
CA LEU A 324 -3.73 -6.24 -2.29
C LEU A 324 -4.10 -7.41 -1.38
N LEU A 325 -5.34 -7.40 -0.88
CA LEU A 325 -5.95 -8.46 -0.09
C LEU A 325 -7.35 -8.73 -0.64
N VAL A 326 -7.67 -9.99 -0.90
CA VAL A 326 -9.04 -10.43 -1.14
C VAL A 326 -9.65 -10.83 0.20
N ASN A 327 -10.73 -10.16 0.58
CA ASN A 327 -11.47 -10.47 1.80
C ASN A 327 -12.97 -10.27 1.55
N ASP A 328 -13.79 -11.23 1.99
CA ASP A 328 -15.24 -11.21 1.75
C ASP A 328 -15.61 -11.06 0.25
N GLY A 329 -14.85 -11.75 -0.62
CA GLY A 329 -15.02 -11.69 -2.08
C GLY A 329 -14.59 -10.36 -2.72
N LYS A 330 -14.16 -9.37 -1.93
CA LYS A 330 -13.82 -8.01 -2.39
C LYS A 330 -12.33 -7.75 -2.31
N ILE A 331 -11.86 -6.88 -3.21
CA ILE A 331 -10.44 -6.50 -3.28
C ILE A 331 -10.20 -5.27 -2.40
N HIS A 332 -9.25 -5.36 -1.48
CA HIS A 332 -8.79 -4.27 -0.62
C HIS A 332 -7.37 -3.87 -1.04
N LEU A 333 -7.15 -2.58 -1.29
CA LEU A 333 -5.86 -2.02 -1.71
C LEU A 333 -5.30 -1.13 -0.62
N GLY A 334 -4.03 -1.31 -0.27
CA GLY A 334 -3.27 -0.34 0.52
C GLY A 334 -2.71 0.75 -0.38
N ASN A 335 -3.45 1.85 -0.53
CA ASN A 335 -2.97 3.04 -1.20
C ASN A 335 -2.17 3.91 -0.25
N LYS A 336 -1.37 4.84 -0.79
CA LYS A 336 -0.55 5.75 0.04
C LYS A 336 -1.34 6.49 1.12
N ALA A 337 -2.56 6.91 0.81
CA ALA A 337 -3.39 7.75 1.68
C ALA A 337 -4.61 7.03 2.30
N GLU A 338 -4.91 5.78 1.89
CA GLU A 338 -6.09 5.07 2.36
C GLU A 338 -6.04 3.57 2.07
N ILE A 339 -6.86 2.78 2.78
CA ILE A 339 -7.30 1.48 2.30
C ILE A 339 -8.58 1.69 1.50
N THR A 340 -8.60 1.23 0.25
CA THR A 340 -9.77 1.28 -0.63
C THR A 340 -10.28 -0.14 -0.88
N ARG A 341 -11.57 -0.37 -0.70
CA ARG A 341 -12.27 -1.61 -1.07
C ARG A 341 -12.95 -1.43 -2.42
N LEU A 342 -12.75 -2.39 -3.32
CA LEU A 342 -13.26 -2.38 -4.69
C LEU A 342 -14.33 -3.45 -4.82
N ASP A 343 -15.42 -3.09 -5.48
CA ASP A 343 -16.57 -3.96 -5.71
C ASP A 343 -17.10 -3.79 -7.14
N ASP A 344 -17.53 -4.91 -7.72
CA ASP A 344 -18.19 -5.00 -9.02
C ASP A 344 -19.67 -5.22 -8.74
N SER A 345 -20.41 -4.12 -8.59
CA SER A 345 -21.78 -4.11 -8.09
C SER A 345 -22.82 -4.48 -9.14
N ASN A 346 -22.40 -4.66 -10.41
CA ASN A 346 -23.22 -5.06 -11.54
C ASN A 346 -22.75 -6.36 -12.22
N ASP A 347 -21.72 -7.02 -11.67
CA ASP A 347 -21.13 -8.27 -12.17
C ASP A 347 -20.63 -8.18 -13.63
N ASP A 348 -20.16 -7.01 -14.08
CA ASP A 348 -19.69 -6.79 -15.45
C ASP A 348 -18.21 -7.14 -15.69
N GLY A 349 -17.52 -7.53 -14.61
CA GLY A 349 -16.10 -7.82 -14.59
C GLY A 349 -15.22 -6.59 -14.36
N GLN A 350 -15.75 -5.46 -13.90
CA GLN A 350 -15.00 -4.26 -13.55
C GLN A 350 -15.48 -3.68 -12.23
N ALA A 351 -14.57 -3.10 -11.46
CA ALA A 351 -14.95 -2.36 -10.27
C ALA A 351 -15.71 -1.09 -10.68
N ASP A 352 -16.94 -0.93 -10.18
CA ASP A 352 -17.72 0.29 -10.32
C ASP A 352 -17.99 0.98 -8.97
N LEU A 353 -17.58 0.37 -7.86
CA LEU A 353 -17.68 0.92 -6.52
C LEU A 353 -16.32 0.86 -5.80
N PHE A 354 -15.89 2.01 -5.28
CA PHE A 354 -14.60 2.24 -4.64
C PHE A 354 -14.85 2.86 -3.28
N GLU A 355 -14.80 2.06 -2.23
CA GLU A 355 -15.15 2.46 -0.87
C GLU A 355 -13.88 2.73 -0.06
N ARG A 356 -13.84 3.86 0.64
CA ARG A 356 -12.78 4.17 1.59
C ARG A 356 -13.04 3.43 2.89
N VAL A 357 -12.17 2.47 3.22
CA VAL A 357 -12.23 1.72 4.48
C VAL A 357 -11.62 2.53 5.61
N SER A 358 -10.44 3.09 5.40
CA SER A 358 -9.77 3.99 6.36
C SER A 358 -8.78 4.88 5.62
N SER A 359 -8.61 6.11 6.10
CA SER A 359 -7.58 7.06 5.65
C SER A 359 -6.99 7.80 6.85
N ASP A 360 -6.89 7.12 8.01
CA ASP A 360 -6.47 7.74 9.26
C ASP A 360 -4.94 7.77 9.42
N TRP A 361 -4.26 8.14 8.35
CA TRP A 361 -2.83 8.47 8.33
C TRP A 361 -2.55 9.51 7.25
N ASP A 362 -1.43 10.21 7.40
CA ASP A 362 -1.11 11.30 6.50
C ASP A 362 -0.23 10.81 5.35
N TYR A 363 -0.42 11.43 4.19
CA TYR A 363 0.43 11.26 3.02
C TYR A 363 1.19 12.55 2.78
N THR A 364 2.53 12.51 2.87
CA THR A 364 3.35 13.72 2.74
C THR A 364 3.52 14.21 1.30
N GLY A 365 2.96 13.54 0.29
CA GLY A 365 3.22 13.86 -1.12
C GLY A 365 4.54 13.26 -1.65
N SER A 366 5.43 12.82 -0.75
CA SER A 366 6.73 12.27 -1.13
C SER A 366 6.60 10.93 -1.85
N TYR A 367 7.56 10.69 -2.74
CA TYR A 367 7.69 9.43 -3.45
C TYR A 367 7.77 8.23 -2.50
N ASN A 368 8.57 8.31 -1.43
CA ASN A 368 8.81 7.19 -0.50
C ASN A 368 7.78 7.11 0.65
N SER A 369 6.64 7.80 0.57
CA SER A 369 5.57 7.72 1.57
C SER A 369 4.59 6.60 1.25
N PHE A 370 5.08 5.36 1.27
CA PHE A 370 4.27 4.18 0.98
C PHE A 370 3.53 3.67 2.21
N SER A 371 2.38 3.05 1.98
CA SER A 371 1.66 2.23 2.96
C SER A 371 1.58 0.80 2.43
N TYR A 372 2.23 -0.14 3.12
CA TYR A 372 2.34 -1.53 2.68
C TYR A 372 1.26 -2.40 3.34
N GLY A 373 0.68 -3.32 2.55
CA GLY A 373 -0.47 -4.14 2.95
C GLY A 373 -1.74 -3.76 2.16
N PRO A 374 -2.95 -4.09 2.64
CA PRO A 374 -3.22 -4.65 3.95
C PRO A 374 -2.96 -6.16 4.05
N VAL A 375 -2.83 -6.65 5.28
CA VAL A 375 -2.98 -8.07 5.64
C VAL A 375 -4.00 -8.21 6.76
N LEU A 376 -4.49 -9.42 7.03
CA LEU A 376 -5.35 -9.70 8.17
C LEU A 376 -4.55 -10.28 9.33
N ASP A 377 -4.76 -9.73 10.53
CA ASP A 377 -4.31 -10.39 11.76
C ASP A 377 -5.26 -11.51 12.21
N ARG A 378 -4.99 -12.10 13.37
CA ARG A 378 -5.81 -13.18 13.94
C ARG A 378 -7.24 -12.74 14.29
N GLN A 379 -7.47 -11.45 14.54
CA GLN A 379 -8.79 -10.89 14.85
C GLN A 379 -9.49 -10.33 13.60
N SER A 380 -9.00 -10.67 12.40
CA SER A 380 -9.53 -10.16 11.12
C SER A 380 -9.50 -8.64 11.02
N ARG A 381 -8.58 -7.97 11.71
CA ARG A 381 -8.32 -6.54 11.57
C ARG A 381 -7.37 -6.34 10.38
N LEU A 382 -7.60 -5.29 9.62
CA LEU A 382 -6.71 -4.90 8.51
C LEU A 382 -5.47 -4.24 9.09
N ILE A 383 -4.29 -4.70 8.68
CA ILE A 383 -3.01 -4.16 9.12
C ILE A 383 -2.27 -3.56 7.93
N VAL A 384 -1.74 -2.35 8.11
CA VAL A 384 -0.79 -1.72 7.17
C VAL A 384 0.49 -1.30 7.88
N ALA A 385 1.60 -1.25 7.16
CA ALA A 385 2.88 -0.71 7.64
C ALA A 385 3.27 0.52 6.81
N ASN A 386 3.30 1.68 7.44
CA ASN A 386 3.66 2.94 6.80
C ASN A 386 5.18 3.16 6.83
N ALA A 387 5.74 3.57 5.69
CA ALA A 387 7.15 3.94 5.57
C ALA A 387 7.48 5.16 6.44
N GLY A 388 8.65 5.14 7.08
CA GLY A 388 9.18 6.24 7.88
C GLY A 388 10.17 7.12 7.13
N HIS A 389 10.77 6.63 6.03
CA HIS A 389 11.82 7.32 5.27
C HIS A 389 11.41 8.74 4.85
N ALA A 390 10.19 8.91 4.36
CA ALA A 390 9.64 10.20 3.95
C ALA A 390 8.77 10.87 5.02
N GLY A 391 8.85 10.42 6.26
CA GLY A 391 8.15 11.01 7.38
C GLY A 391 8.80 12.33 7.83
N HIS A 392 7.96 13.29 8.21
CA HIS A 392 8.35 14.44 9.01
C HIS A 392 7.42 14.54 10.21
N TRP A 393 7.82 15.30 11.24
CA TRP A 393 7.08 15.40 12.50
C TRP A 393 5.65 15.95 12.37
N GLY A 394 5.36 16.67 11.29
CA GLY A 394 4.03 17.23 11.01
C GLY A 394 3.02 16.19 10.53
N ALA A 395 3.49 15.09 9.93
CA ALA A 395 2.65 14.01 9.44
C ALA A 395 2.36 12.98 10.55
N ARG A 396 1.15 12.43 10.57
CA ARG A 396 0.76 11.34 11.46
C ARG A 396 1.10 9.99 10.85
N HIS A 397 1.44 9.04 11.73
CA HIS A 397 1.56 7.62 11.46
C HIS A 397 2.64 7.20 10.45
N MET A 398 3.57 8.08 10.08
CA MET A 398 4.75 7.72 9.29
C MET A 398 5.72 6.87 10.12
N GLY A 399 6.12 5.70 9.60
CA GLY A 399 6.98 4.74 10.29
C GLY A 399 6.25 3.84 11.30
N TRP A 400 4.92 3.72 11.19
CA TRP A 400 4.07 2.94 12.10
C TRP A 400 3.38 1.76 11.41
N ALA A 401 3.19 0.67 12.15
CA ALA A 401 2.16 -0.32 11.84
C ALA A 401 0.83 0.11 12.46
N LEU A 402 -0.22 0.05 11.66
CA LEU A 402 -1.57 0.48 12.00
C LEU A 402 -2.53 -0.69 11.87
N GLN A 403 -3.49 -0.79 12.79
CA GLN A 403 -4.60 -1.74 12.72
C GLN A 403 -5.93 -1.00 12.55
N VAL A 404 -6.77 -1.51 11.66
CA VAL A 404 -8.15 -1.02 11.42
C VAL A 404 -9.10 -2.17 11.71
N ALA A 405 -9.95 -2.00 12.71
CA ALA A 405 -10.93 -3.02 13.07
C ALA A 405 -12.09 -3.07 12.06
N PRO A 406 -12.74 -4.24 11.87
CA PRO A 406 -13.90 -4.33 11.00
C PRO A 406 -14.98 -3.30 11.35
N GLY A 407 -15.39 -2.49 10.36
CA GLY A 407 -16.42 -1.46 10.53
C GLY A 407 -15.93 -0.13 11.11
N GLU A 408 -14.70 -0.07 11.61
CA GLU A 408 -14.09 1.17 12.10
C GLU A 408 -13.37 1.92 10.97
N LEU A 409 -13.29 3.25 11.10
CA LEU A 409 -12.53 4.11 10.19
C LEU A 409 -11.17 4.50 10.76
N ASP A 410 -11.08 4.60 12.08
CA ASP A 410 -9.89 5.06 12.79
C ASP A 410 -8.84 3.95 12.84
N ALA A 411 -7.59 4.34 12.67
CA ALA A 411 -6.48 3.40 12.65
C ALA A 411 -5.73 3.47 13.99
N LYS A 412 -5.63 2.35 14.72
CA LYS A 412 -4.83 2.29 15.95
C LYS A 412 -3.36 2.03 15.61
N PRO A 413 -2.43 2.95 15.90
CA PRO A 413 -1.00 2.66 15.83
C PRO A 413 -0.60 1.76 16.99
N PHE A 414 0.19 0.70 16.72
CA PHE A 414 0.58 -0.25 17.78
C PHE A 414 2.06 -0.60 17.80
N ALA A 415 2.78 -0.51 16.68
CA ALA A 415 4.23 -0.71 16.63
C ALA A 415 4.88 0.32 15.70
N SER A 416 6.13 0.68 15.95
CA SER A 416 6.78 1.76 15.21
C SER A 416 8.23 1.41 14.87
N GLY A 417 8.89 2.28 14.12
CA GLY A 417 10.32 2.12 13.83
C GLY A 417 10.64 1.69 12.41
N PHE A 418 9.66 1.68 11.50
CA PHE A 418 9.87 1.21 10.14
C PHE A 418 10.47 2.28 9.24
N ARG A 419 11.47 1.91 8.44
CA ARG A 419 12.04 2.79 7.42
C ARG A 419 11.29 2.65 6.09
N GLU A 420 11.38 1.47 5.50
CA GLU A 420 10.80 1.08 4.20
C GLU A 420 10.33 -0.39 4.32
N PRO A 421 9.15 -0.61 4.93
CA PRO A 421 8.65 -1.92 5.28
C PRO A 421 8.00 -2.66 4.08
N ASN A 422 8.79 -2.96 3.04
CA ASN A 422 8.25 -3.39 1.73
C ASN A 422 7.48 -4.72 1.75
N GLY A 423 7.73 -5.60 2.71
CA GLY A 423 6.95 -6.81 2.92
C GLY A 423 6.21 -6.79 4.25
N ILE A 424 4.95 -7.22 4.21
CA ILE A 424 4.10 -7.45 5.39
C ILE A 424 3.34 -8.77 5.16
N GLY A 425 3.22 -9.59 6.20
CA GLY A 425 2.59 -10.90 6.12
C GLY A 425 2.34 -11.51 7.49
N THR A 426 1.51 -12.54 7.55
CA THR A 426 1.34 -13.37 8.75
C THR A 426 2.01 -14.72 8.56
N PHE A 427 2.39 -15.36 9.67
CA PHE A 427 3.10 -16.63 9.67
C PHE A 427 2.62 -17.55 10.78
N GLY A 428 2.49 -18.84 10.45
CA GLY A 428 2.14 -19.91 11.37
C GLY A 428 0.67 -19.91 11.80
N ALA A 429 0.30 -20.92 12.58
CA ALA A 429 -1.08 -21.15 13.02
C ALA A 429 -1.66 -19.98 13.84
N GLU A 430 -0.81 -19.26 14.57
CA GLU A 430 -1.21 -18.11 15.40
C GLU A 430 -1.33 -16.81 14.59
N LYS A 431 -0.97 -16.83 13.30
CA LYS A 431 -0.90 -15.65 12.41
C LYS A 431 -0.05 -14.51 12.99
N ASP A 432 1.12 -14.85 13.53
CA ASP A 432 2.08 -13.85 14.01
C ASP A 432 2.44 -12.89 12.86
N LEU A 433 2.49 -11.59 13.14
CA LEU A 433 2.69 -10.56 12.13
C LEU A 433 4.18 -10.30 11.90
N PHE A 434 4.60 -10.31 10.64
CA PHE A 434 5.97 -10.04 10.24
C PHE A 434 6.07 -8.92 9.20
N VAL A 435 7.14 -8.14 9.31
CA VAL A 435 7.47 -7.06 8.38
C VAL A 435 8.94 -7.13 7.98
N THR A 436 9.21 -7.15 6.67
CA THR A 436 10.57 -6.97 6.16
C THR A 436 10.85 -5.48 6.03
N ASP A 437 12.01 -5.02 6.50
CA ASP A 437 12.41 -3.61 6.44
C ASP A 437 13.77 -3.45 5.75
N ASN A 438 13.89 -2.43 4.90
CA ASN A 438 15.05 -2.23 4.03
C ASN A 438 16.12 -1.38 4.73
N GLN A 439 17.38 -1.74 4.53
CA GLN A 439 18.53 -1.05 5.10
C GLN A 439 18.62 0.42 4.68
N GLY A 440 19.10 1.25 5.59
CA GLY A 440 19.37 2.66 5.37
C GLY A 440 19.59 3.38 6.69
N ALA A 441 19.15 4.64 6.79
CA ALA A 441 19.26 5.37 8.05
C ALA A 441 18.55 4.60 9.17
N TRP A 442 19.24 4.39 10.30
CA TRP A 442 18.72 3.66 11.47
C TRP A 442 18.41 2.17 11.27
N VAL A 443 18.66 1.62 10.08
CA VAL A 443 18.43 0.22 9.75
C VAL A 443 19.72 -0.35 9.14
N GLY A 444 20.52 -1.05 9.95
CA GLY A 444 21.87 -1.46 9.57
C GLY A 444 21.93 -2.43 8.38
N ALA A 445 21.02 -3.40 8.34
CA ALA A 445 20.85 -4.33 7.22
C ALA A 445 19.36 -4.63 7.00
N CYS A 446 19.02 -5.25 5.87
CA CYS A 446 17.67 -5.77 5.68
C CYS A 446 17.34 -6.74 6.81
N LYS A 447 16.10 -6.72 7.30
CA LYS A 447 15.68 -7.56 8.42
C LYS A 447 14.21 -7.98 8.33
N LEU A 448 13.88 -9.09 8.98
CA LEU A 448 12.53 -9.59 9.19
C LEU A 448 12.16 -9.34 10.66
N ASN A 449 11.18 -8.47 10.90
CA ASN A 449 10.75 -8.10 12.23
C ASN A 449 9.49 -8.86 12.62
N HIS A 450 9.46 -9.43 13.82
CA HIS A 450 8.21 -9.86 14.45
C HIS A 450 7.53 -8.64 15.08
N VAL A 451 6.36 -8.29 14.58
CA VAL A 451 5.66 -7.06 14.94
C VAL A 451 4.71 -7.34 16.11
N LYS A 452 5.03 -6.76 17.28
CA LYS A 452 4.17 -6.76 18.47
C LYS A 452 3.89 -5.33 18.94
N GLU A 453 2.80 -5.16 19.67
CA GLU A 453 2.45 -3.89 20.31
C GLU A 453 3.60 -3.34 21.17
N GLY A 454 3.85 -2.04 21.08
CA GLY A 454 4.89 -1.32 21.81
C GLY A 454 6.31 -1.45 21.25
N ARG A 455 6.57 -2.35 20.31
CA ARG A 455 7.92 -2.56 19.75
C ARG A 455 8.39 -1.40 18.86
N PHE A 456 9.70 -1.16 18.89
CA PHE A 456 10.39 -0.16 18.07
C PHE A 456 11.45 -0.81 17.18
N PHE A 457 11.34 -0.64 15.86
CA PHE A 457 12.20 -1.29 14.86
C PHE A 457 13.29 -0.38 14.25
N GLY A 458 13.57 0.79 14.84
CA GLY A 458 14.82 1.52 14.59
C GLY A 458 14.66 2.90 13.95
N HIS A 459 13.92 3.04 12.85
CA HIS A 459 13.77 4.34 12.19
C HIS A 459 12.87 5.28 13.00
N PRO A 460 13.29 6.51 13.31
CA PRO A 460 12.43 7.46 14.02
C PRO A 460 11.08 7.62 13.32
N SER A 461 10.01 7.46 14.09
CA SER A 461 8.63 7.54 13.60
C SER A 461 8.04 8.89 13.95
N SER A 462 7.13 9.38 13.11
CA SER A 462 6.37 10.61 13.35
C SER A 462 5.30 10.40 14.44
N ARG A 463 4.40 11.37 14.62
CA ARG A 463 3.29 11.28 15.59
C ARG A 463 2.51 9.96 15.39
N PRO A 464 2.08 9.28 16.46
CA PRO A 464 1.99 9.75 17.84
C PRO A 464 3.23 9.53 18.72
N ALA A 465 4.39 9.15 18.17
CA ALA A 465 5.61 9.05 18.98
C ALA A 465 5.88 10.39 19.69
N PRO A 466 6.43 10.47 20.91
CA PRO A 466 6.78 11.75 21.55
C PRO A 466 7.82 12.56 20.74
N ARG A 467 7.67 13.90 20.69
CA ARG A 467 8.46 14.79 19.81
C ARG A 467 9.94 14.74 20.11
N GLU A 468 10.27 14.69 21.39
CA GLU A 468 11.62 14.65 21.93
C GLU A 468 12.39 13.38 21.57
N LEU A 469 11.69 12.32 21.15
CA LEU A 469 12.26 11.06 20.67
C LEU A 469 12.45 11.05 19.14
N TYR A 470 11.85 12.00 18.41
CA TYR A 470 12.00 12.10 16.97
C TYR A 470 13.46 12.42 16.61
N GLY A 471 14.03 11.62 15.71
CA GLY A 471 15.42 11.76 15.26
C GLY A 471 16.48 11.31 16.26
N LYS A 472 16.12 10.71 17.41
CA LYS A 472 17.06 10.22 18.42
C LYS A 472 17.13 8.68 18.45
N PRO A 473 18.26 8.09 18.89
CA PRO A 473 18.35 6.66 19.15
C PRO A 473 17.35 6.24 20.23
N ARG A 474 16.78 5.05 20.09
CA ARG A 474 15.93 4.39 21.09
C ARG A 474 16.35 2.92 21.24
N GLU A 475 15.81 2.26 22.25
CA GLU A 475 15.97 0.81 22.41
C GLU A 475 15.29 0.08 21.24
N LEU A 476 16.08 -0.73 20.54
CA LEU A 476 15.66 -1.46 19.36
C LEU A 476 15.12 -2.83 19.77
N SER A 477 13.92 -3.18 19.31
CA SER A 477 13.45 -4.56 19.37
C SER A 477 14.23 -5.42 18.38
N PRO A 478 14.77 -6.59 18.79
CA PRO A 478 15.54 -7.44 17.90
C PRO A 478 14.64 -7.95 16.75
N PRO A 479 15.15 -8.00 15.50
CA PRO A 479 14.45 -8.70 14.44
C PRO A 479 14.51 -10.22 14.65
N ALA A 480 13.57 -10.93 14.05
CA ALA A 480 13.62 -12.39 14.00
C ALA A 480 14.78 -12.88 13.12
N VAL A 481 15.05 -12.17 12.02
CA VAL A 481 16.19 -12.45 11.14
C VAL A 481 16.83 -11.17 10.66
N TRP A 482 18.16 -11.08 10.79
CA TRP A 482 19.00 -10.21 9.99
C TRP A 482 19.39 -10.91 8.71
N PHE A 483 19.18 -10.26 7.56
CA PHE A 483 19.61 -10.84 6.29
C PHE A 483 21.06 -10.45 5.98
N PRO A 484 21.91 -11.40 5.55
CA PRO A 484 23.23 -11.09 5.02
C PRO A 484 23.11 -10.13 3.82
N TYR A 485 23.80 -8.99 3.87
CA TYR A 485 23.67 -7.95 2.86
C TYR A 485 24.00 -8.42 1.43
N LYS A 486 24.88 -9.41 1.29
CA LYS A 486 25.22 -9.98 -0.01
C LYS A 486 24.05 -10.76 -0.64
N TRP A 487 23.14 -11.29 0.17
CA TRP A 487 22.01 -12.09 -0.29
C TRP A 487 20.74 -11.26 -0.45
N VAL A 488 20.47 -10.37 0.52
CA VAL A 488 19.29 -9.51 0.54
C VAL A 488 19.71 -8.05 0.72
N ARG A 489 19.54 -7.28 -0.34
CA ARG A 489 19.85 -5.83 -0.39
C ARG A 489 18.61 -4.96 -0.43
N SER A 490 17.44 -5.54 -0.65
CA SER A 490 16.16 -4.86 -0.64
C SER A 490 15.07 -5.92 -0.41
N ALA A 491 14.90 -6.30 0.85
CA ALA A 491 13.91 -7.29 1.25
C ALA A 491 12.52 -6.86 0.79
N SER A 492 11.73 -7.79 0.27
CA SER A 492 10.40 -7.50 -0.27
C SER A 492 9.35 -8.41 0.37
N GLY A 493 8.29 -8.76 -0.36
CA GLY A 493 7.21 -9.60 0.12
C GLY A 493 7.69 -10.96 0.65
N MET A 494 6.85 -11.54 1.50
CA MET A 494 7.09 -12.82 2.14
C MET A 494 5.87 -13.72 2.03
N VAL A 495 6.07 -15.04 2.11
CA VAL A 495 4.98 -16.01 2.13
C VAL A 495 5.38 -17.26 2.91
N GLU A 496 4.44 -17.87 3.63
CA GLU A 496 4.64 -19.19 4.23
C GLU A 496 4.45 -20.30 3.18
N ILE A 497 5.31 -21.32 3.22
CA ILE A 497 5.13 -22.55 2.45
C ILE A 497 4.07 -23.39 3.16
N THR A 498 2.83 -23.33 2.69
CA THR A 498 1.70 -24.03 3.30
C THR A 498 1.46 -25.43 2.75
N ASP A 499 2.12 -25.79 1.64
CA ASP A 499 1.86 -27.00 0.87
C ASP A 499 3.10 -27.88 0.68
N GLU A 500 2.98 -29.18 0.95
CA GLU A 500 4.07 -30.17 0.83
C GLU A 500 4.44 -30.47 -0.62
N ARG A 501 3.53 -30.19 -1.58
CA ARG A 501 3.81 -30.27 -3.01
C ARG A 501 4.91 -29.29 -3.43
N PHE A 502 5.17 -28.25 -2.63
CA PHE A 502 6.27 -27.32 -2.85
C PHE A 502 7.61 -27.79 -2.24
N GLY A 503 7.72 -29.07 -1.86
CA GLY A 503 8.98 -29.67 -1.38
C GLY A 503 9.05 -29.76 0.14
N PRO A 504 10.24 -30.11 0.69
CA PRO A 504 10.38 -30.60 2.06
C PRO A 504 10.31 -29.51 3.15
N PHE A 505 9.98 -28.26 2.79
CA PHE A 505 10.13 -27.08 3.64
C PHE A 505 8.79 -26.46 4.08
N LYS A 506 7.67 -27.21 4.03
CA LYS A 506 6.39 -26.74 4.57
C LYS A 506 6.52 -26.21 6.01
N GLY A 507 5.84 -25.11 6.30
CA GLY A 507 5.91 -24.38 7.57
C GLY A 507 7.11 -23.44 7.69
N GLN A 508 7.87 -23.24 6.61
CA GLN A 508 8.93 -22.23 6.53
C GLN A 508 8.49 -21.03 5.69
N MET A 509 9.21 -19.92 5.83
CA MET A 509 8.91 -18.69 5.11
C MET A 509 9.85 -18.53 3.90
N LEU A 510 9.32 -17.99 2.81
CA LEU A 510 10.09 -17.48 1.69
C LEU A 510 10.06 -15.96 1.72
N VAL A 511 11.22 -15.34 1.53
CA VAL A 511 11.36 -13.88 1.51
C VAL A 511 12.05 -13.44 0.22
N GLY A 512 11.40 -12.54 -0.50
CA GLY A 512 11.93 -11.97 -1.73
C GLY A 512 13.01 -10.93 -1.49
N ASP A 513 13.89 -10.78 -2.48
CA ASP A 513 14.81 -9.66 -2.59
C ASP A 513 14.63 -8.97 -3.94
N PHE A 514 14.28 -7.68 -3.89
CA PHE A 514 14.00 -6.90 -5.07
C PHE A 514 15.27 -6.64 -5.89
N GLN A 515 16.37 -6.25 -5.25
CA GLN A 515 17.55 -5.77 -5.96
C GLN A 515 18.32 -6.89 -6.66
N ASN A 516 18.52 -8.04 -6.01
CA ASN A 516 19.22 -9.20 -6.55
C ASN A 516 18.29 -10.12 -7.35
N ALA A 517 16.97 -9.89 -7.29
CA ALA A 517 15.96 -10.73 -7.95
C ALA A 517 16.08 -12.21 -7.54
N VAL A 518 16.07 -12.44 -6.22
CA VAL A 518 16.16 -13.77 -5.61
C VAL A 518 15.05 -13.98 -4.58
N VAL A 519 14.84 -15.24 -4.21
CA VAL A 519 14.06 -15.63 -3.05
C VAL A 519 15.00 -16.35 -2.08
N THR A 520 14.87 -16.03 -0.80
CA THR A 520 15.57 -16.69 0.31
C THR A 520 14.60 -17.56 1.09
N ARG A 521 15.12 -18.63 1.70
CA ARG A 521 14.36 -19.52 2.58
C ARG A 521 14.69 -19.17 4.02
N VAL A 522 13.66 -18.95 4.84
CA VAL A 522 13.76 -18.59 6.24
C VAL A 522 13.07 -19.66 7.07
N GLN A 523 13.81 -20.30 7.96
CA GLN A 523 13.25 -21.17 8.99
C GLN A 523 13.30 -20.47 10.33
N LEU A 524 12.13 -20.34 10.96
CA LEU A 524 11.95 -19.66 12.23
C LEU A 524 11.75 -20.67 13.37
N GLU A 525 12.14 -20.25 14.57
CA GLU A 525 11.78 -20.87 15.83
C GLU A 525 11.54 -19.82 16.91
N LYS A 526 10.75 -20.21 17.91
CA LYS A 526 10.40 -19.35 19.03
C LYS A 526 11.06 -19.91 20.29
N ILE A 527 11.90 -19.10 20.92
CA ILE A 527 12.54 -19.41 22.21
C ILE A 527 12.00 -18.40 23.21
N GLU A 528 11.33 -18.92 24.24
CA GLU A 528 10.48 -18.11 25.11
C GLU A 528 9.45 -17.33 24.25
N ASP A 529 9.55 -16.00 24.23
CA ASP A 529 8.66 -15.12 23.46
C ASP A 529 9.30 -14.43 22.26
N GLU A 530 10.57 -14.73 21.98
CA GLU A 530 11.32 -14.17 20.87
C GLU A 530 11.43 -15.14 19.69
N TRP A 531 11.11 -14.62 18.52
CA TRP A 531 11.39 -15.32 17.26
C TRP A 531 12.86 -15.11 16.88
N GLN A 532 13.45 -16.16 16.36
CA GLN A 532 14.78 -16.20 15.79
C GLN A 532 14.82 -17.25 14.69
N GLY A 533 15.86 -17.25 13.86
CA GLY A 533 15.93 -18.26 12.81
C GLY A 533 17.10 -18.14 11.86
N ALA A 534 17.17 -19.12 10.97
CA ALA A 534 18.17 -19.22 9.93
C ALA A 534 17.62 -18.83 8.56
N VAL A 535 18.48 -18.22 7.76
CA VAL A 535 18.23 -17.90 6.35
C VAL A 535 19.25 -18.57 5.44
N TRP A 536 18.76 -19.07 4.30
CA TRP A 536 19.55 -19.61 3.20
C TRP A 536 19.24 -18.83 1.90
N PRO A 537 20.21 -18.74 0.97
CA PRO A 537 19.86 -18.56 -0.44
C PRO A 537 18.92 -19.70 -0.88
N PHE A 538 18.03 -19.45 -1.84
CA PHE A 538 17.08 -20.47 -2.27
C PHE A 538 16.84 -20.46 -3.79
N LEU A 539 16.03 -19.54 -4.31
CA LEU A 539 15.73 -19.47 -5.74
C LEU A 539 16.31 -18.20 -6.35
N LYS A 540 16.85 -18.33 -7.57
CA LYS A 540 17.46 -17.23 -8.32
C LYS A 540 17.11 -17.30 -9.81
N GLY A 541 17.50 -16.25 -10.54
CA GLY A 541 17.27 -16.16 -11.98
C GLY A 541 15.88 -15.67 -12.36
N PHE A 542 15.18 -15.01 -11.43
CA PHE A 542 13.92 -14.33 -11.72
C PHE A 542 14.15 -13.20 -12.73
N ARG A 543 13.15 -12.97 -13.57
CA ARG A 543 13.26 -12.06 -14.72
C ARG A 543 13.14 -10.60 -14.35
N SER A 544 12.62 -10.28 -13.17
CA SER A 544 12.53 -8.91 -12.64
C SER A 544 12.79 -8.90 -11.13
N GLY A 545 12.84 -7.72 -10.51
CA GLY A 545 13.03 -7.61 -9.07
C GLY A 545 11.86 -8.24 -8.33
N VAL A 546 12.14 -9.25 -7.50
CA VAL A 546 11.12 -10.00 -6.76
C VAL A 546 10.48 -9.05 -5.74
N ASN A 547 9.17 -8.82 -5.85
CA ASN A 547 8.47 -7.86 -5.00
C ASN A 547 7.33 -8.46 -4.17
N ARG A 548 6.54 -9.36 -4.74
CA ARG A 548 5.43 -10.04 -4.04
C ARG A 548 5.47 -11.54 -4.29
N LEU A 549 5.10 -12.30 -3.27
CA LEU A 549 5.09 -13.76 -3.24
C LEU A 549 3.72 -14.20 -2.74
N ILE A 550 3.15 -15.25 -3.34
CA ILE A 550 1.95 -15.91 -2.82
C ILE A 550 1.96 -17.40 -3.19
N MET A 551 1.44 -18.25 -2.31
CA MET A 551 1.22 -19.67 -2.63
C MET A 551 -0.12 -19.83 -3.33
N GLY A 552 -0.15 -20.61 -4.40
CA GLY A 552 -1.38 -21.10 -5.01
C GLY A 552 -1.84 -22.39 -4.34
N ASP A 553 -3.15 -22.61 -4.38
CA ASP A 553 -3.82 -23.85 -3.99
C ASP A 553 -3.53 -25.02 -4.95
N ASP A 554 -2.84 -24.76 -6.07
CA ASP A 554 -2.17 -25.77 -6.90
C ASP A 554 -0.80 -26.22 -6.34
N GLY A 555 -0.39 -25.72 -5.17
CA GLY A 555 0.88 -26.06 -4.50
C GLY A 555 2.10 -25.41 -5.12
N ARG A 556 1.92 -24.34 -5.92
CA ARG A 556 3.00 -23.60 -6.58
C ARG A 556 3.20 -22.23 -5.93
N LEU A 557 4.42 -21.71 -6.03
CA LEU A 557 4.74 -20.34 -5.62
C LEU A 557 4.54 -19.40 -6.81
N TYR A 558 3.86 -18.27 -6.62
CA TYR A 558 3.69 -17.22 -7.61
C TYR A 558 4.51 -16.00 -7.20
N VAL A 559 5.27 -15.47 -8.14
CA VAL A 559 6.30 -14.44 -7.93
C VAL A 559 6.02 -13.26 -8.84
N GLY A 560 5.54 -12.18 -8.23
CA GLY A 560 5.33 -10.90 -8.89
C GLY A 560 6.56 -10.02 -8.75
N GLY A 561 7.02 -9.46 -9.88
CA GLY A 561 8.21 -8.63 -9.90
C GLY A 561 8.10 -7.41 -10.81
N GLY A 562 8.98 -6.46 -10.57
CA GLY A 562 9.12 -5.28 -11.40
C GLY A 562 10.37 -4.47 -11.10
N LYS A 563 10.61 -3.47 -11.94
CA LYS A 563 11.60 -2.42 -11.73
C LYS A 563 11.23 -1.18 -12.53
N VAL A 564 11.77 -0.04 -12.14
CA VAL A 564 11.63 1.24 -12.84
C VAL A 564 12.99 1.92 -12.90
N ARG A 565 13.12 3.04 -13.62
CA ARG A 565 14.40 3.80 -13.64
C ARG A 565 14.85 4.19 -12.23
N ALA A 566 13.91 4.50 -11.34
CA ALA A 566 14.19 4.89 -9.96
C ALA A 566 14.65 3.73 -9.04
N TRP A 567 14.23 2.49 -9.33
CA TRP A 567 14.53 1.29 -8.54
C TRP A 567 15.08 0.20 -9.45
N ALA A 568 16.39 -0.01 -9.38
CA ALA A 568 17.07 -1.01 -10.18
C ALA A 568 16.99 -2.40 -9.54
N ALA A 569 16.88 -3.41 -10.40
CA ALA A 569 17.05 -4.82 -10.05
C ALA A 569 18.03 -5.47 -11.03
N ASN A 570 18.82 -6.42 -10.54
CA ASN A 570 19.81 -7.22 -11.26
C ASN A 570 19.13 -8.31 -12.10
N ALA A 571 18.17 -7.90 -12.92
CA ALA A 571 17.32 -8.78 -13.72
C ALA A 571 16.99 -8.11 -15.06
N PRO A 572 16.72 -8.87 -16.13
CA PRO A 572 16.60 -8.30 -17.48
C PRO A 572 15.30 -7.52 -17.72
N ALA A 573 14.18 -7.95 -17.14
CA ALA A 573 12.85 -7.42 -17.46
C ALA A 573 12.38 -6.34 -16.48
N PHE A 574 11.57 -5.39 -16.98
CA PHE A 574 10.94 -4.32 -16.18
C PHE A 574 9.76 -4.82 -15.34
N HIS A 575 9.15 -5.93 -15.73
CA HIS A 575 8.10 -6.60 -14.98
C HIS A 575 8.10 -8.08 -15.34
N ALA A 576 7.68 -8.89 -14.38
CA ALA A 576 7.52 -10.31 -14.54
C ALA A 576 6.43 -10.82 -13.59
N LEU A 577 5.73 -11.84 -14.04
CA LEU A 577 4.97 -12.74 -13.19
C LEU A 577 5.43 -14.14 -13.53
N GLU A 578 5.85 -14.89 -12.53
CA GLU A 578 6.41 -16.24 -12.72
C GLU A 578 5.79 -17.17 -11.68
N ARG A 579 5.71 -18.45 -11.99
CA ARG A 579 5.37 -19.47 -11.00
C ARG A 579 6.45 -20.51 -10.89
N VAL A 580 6.62 -21.05 -9.69
CA VAL A 580 7.64 -22.05 -9.37
C VAL A 580 6.94 -23.32 -8.90
N ARG A 581 7.44 -24.48 -9.31
CA ARG A 581 7.02 -25.78 -8.77
C ARG A 581 8.24 -26.60 -8.35
N PHE A 582 8.05 -27.45 -7.36
CA PHE A 582 9.03 -28.48 -7.03
C PHE A 582 9.00 -29.58 -8.11
N LYS A 583 10.17 -30.14 -8.44
CA LYS A 583 10.32 -31.20 -9.44
C LYS A 583 10.05 -32.60 -8.88
N GLY A 584 9.93 -32.74 -7.56
CA GLY A 584 9.72 -34.02 -6.87
C GLY A 584 11.01 -34.71 -6.41
N GLN A 585 12.19 -34.17 -6.74
CA GLN A 585 13.47 -34.73 -6.30
C GLN A 585 13.89 -34.12 -4.96
N LEU A 586 13.99 -34.96 -3.91
CA LEU A 586 14.42 -34.51 -2.59
C LEU A 586 15.91 -34.07 -2.63
N PRO A 587 16.24 -32.81 -2.29
CA PRO A 587 17.64 -32.38 -2.14
C PRO A 587 18.28 -32.97 -0.90
N PHE A 588 19.62 -33.03 -0.84
CA PHE A 588 20.35 -33.13 0.41
C PHE A 588 20.61 -31.69 0.92
N GLU A 589 19.98 -31.33 2.04
CA GLU A 589 19.90 -29.95 2.53
C GLU A 589 19.72 -29.94 4.06
N VAL A 590 20.21 -28.89 4.73
CA VAL A 590 19.78 -28.55 6.09
C VAL A 590 18.31 -28.08 6.05
N LYS A 591 17.41 -28.94 6.50
CA LYS A 591 15.97 -28.67 6.62
C LYS A 591 15.69 -27.59 7.66
N ALA A 592 16.24 -27.72 8.87
CA ALA A 592 16.00 -26.79 9.97
C ALA A 592 17.19 -26.71 10.92
N VAL A 593 17.30 -25.61 11.64
CA VAL A 593 18.32 -25.36 12.66
C VAL A 593 17.62 -25.08 13.98
N ARG A 594 18.08 -25.73 15.05
CA ARG A 594 17.60 -25.50 16.42
C ARG A 594 18.74 -25.00 17.27
N ALA A 595 18.58 -23.84 17.89
CA ALA A 595 19.49 -23.40 18.95
C ALA A 595 19.39 -24.36 20.14
N LEU A 596 20.54 -24.73 20.68
CA LEU A 596 20.71 -25.49 21.91
C LEU A 596 21.55 -24.66 22.88
N ALA A 597 21.56 -25.04 24.17
CA ALA A 597 22.33 -24.34 25.19
C ALA A 597 23.86 -24.30 24.91
N ASP A 598 24.36 -25.25 24.12
CA ASP A 598 25.77 -25.43 23.80
C ASP A 598 26.07 -25.42 22.30
N GLY A 599 25.14 -24.95 21.45
CA GLY A 599 25.37 -24.88 20.00
C GLY A 599 24.10 -25.03 19.16
N PHE A 600 24.18 -25.83 18.09
CA PHE A 600 23.08 -26.02 17.15
C PHE A 600 22.80 -27.49 16.85
N GLU A 601 21.53 -27.87 16.73
CA GLU A 601 21.11 -29.09 16.03
C GLU A 601 20.68 -28.73 14.60
N LEU A 602 21.36 -29.34 13.63
CA LEU A 602 21.04 -29.26 12.20
C LEU A 602 20.22 -30.48 11.82
N ASN A 603 19.00 -30.29 11.36
CA ASN A 603 18.12 -31.34 10.85
C ASN A 603 18.22 -31.37 9.32
N PHE A 604 18.42 -32.54 8.72
CA PHE A 604 18.63 -32.72 7.28
C PHE A 604 17.43 -33.34 6.59
N THR A 605 17.32 -33.11 5.28
CA THR A 605 16.32 -33.75 4.41
C THR A 605 16.67 -35.20 4.06
N LYS A 606 17.95 -35.58 4.16
CA LYS A 606 18.46 -36.94 3.93
C LYS A 606 19.54 -37.29 4.96
N PRO A 607 19.83 -38.59 5.17
CA PRO A 607 20.94 -39.01 6.01
C PRO A 607 22.26 -38.33 5.61
N VAL A 608 23.05 -37.91 6.60
CA VAL A 608 24.42 -37.44 6.39
C VAL A 608 25.38 -38.64 6.33
N ASP A 609 26.47 -38.49 5.58
CA ASP A 609 27.60 -39.39 5.68
C ASP A 609 28.35 -39.17 7.02
N PRO A 610 28.51 -40.19 7.88
CA PRO A 610 29.09 -40.00 9.21
C PRO A 610 30.55 -39.55 9.22
N GLU A 611 31.34 -39.91 8.21
CA GLU A 611 32.76 -39.55 8.15
C GLU A 611 32.92 -38.06 7.87
N THR A 612 32.28 -37.57 6.80
CA THR A 612 32.29 -36.15 6.45
C THR A 612 31.57 -35.29 7.50
N ALA A 613 30.53 -35.81 8.14
CA ALA A 613 29.81 -35.09 9.18
C ALA A 613 30.62 -34.92 10.47
N LYS A 614 31.51 -35.87 10.83
CA LYS A 614 32.38 -35.77 12.01
C LYS A 614 33.65 -34.95 11.76
N ALA A 615 34.00 -34.68 10.51
CA ALA A 615 35.16 -33.89 10.13
C ALA A 615 34.95 -32.41 10.50
N VAL A 616 35.45 -32.01 11.67
CA VAL A 616 35.27 -30.65 12.24
C VAL A 616 35.79 -29.56 11.30
N ASP A 617 36.88 -29.83 10.58
CA ASP A 617 37.48 -28.97 9.57
C ASP A 617 36.61 -28.77 8.32
N GLY A 618 35.62 -29.63 8.11
CA GLY A 618 34.58 -29.48 7.08
C GLY A 618 33.56 -28.36 7.37
N TYR A 619 33.63 -27.76 8.57
CA TYR A 619 32.76 -26.69 9.00
C TYR A 619 33.52 -25.40 9.29
N ALA A 620 32.88 -24.27 9.01
CA ALA A 620 33.30 -22.96 9.49
C ALA A 620 32.11 -22.29 10.19
N VAL A 621 32.34 -21.78 11.40
CA VAL A 621 31.33 -21.06 12.19
C VAL A 621 31.89 -19.72 12.61
N TRP A 622 31.11 -18.65 12.42
CA TRP A 622 31.51 -17.29 12.81
C TRP A 622 30.31 -16.48 13.28
N GLN A 623 30.54 -15.46 14.11
CA GLN A 623 29.52 -14.52 14.55
C GLN A 623 29.87 -13.07 14.20
N TYR A 624 28.83 -12.31 13.86
CA TYR A 624 28.90 -10.86 13.64
C TYR A 624 27.58 -10.19 14.01
N GLN A 625 27.60 -8.86 14.17
CA GLN A 625 26.40 -8.06 14.41
C GLN A 625 26.38 -6.80 13.55
N PHE A 626 25.22 -6.16 13.46
CA PHE A 626 25.05 -4.84 12.85
C PHE A 626 24.85 -3.78 13.93
N LYS A 627 25.44 -2.59 13.76
CA LYS A 627 25.26 -1.48 14.69
C LYS A 627 24.02 -0.66 14.34
N TYR A 628 23.35 -0.18 15.38
CA TYR A 628 22.23 0.75 15.28
C TYR A 628 22.72 2.20 15.31
N HIS A 629 22.55 2.92 14.20
CA HIS A 629 22.94 4.33 14.10
C HIS A 629 22.23 5.04 12.94
N LYS A 630 22.28 6.38 12.94
CA LYS A 630 21.64 7.22 11.91
C LYS A 630 22.20 7.04 10.50
N ASN A 631 23.49 6.72 10.34
CA ASN A 631 24.11 6.59 9.01
C ASN A 631 23.51 5.43 8.21
N TYR A 632 23.62 5.50 6.88
CA TYR A 632 23.03 4.51 5.98
C TYR A 632 23.70 3.15 6.12
N GLY A 633 22.92 2.13 6.49
CA GLY A 633 23.39 0.74 6.61
C GLY A 633 24.42 0.55 7.73
N SER A 634 24.92 -0.67 7.91
CA SER A 634 25.98 -0.99 8.87
C SER A 634 26.89 -2.05 8.26
N PRO A 635 28.22 -1.93 8.43
CA PRO A 635 29.10 -3.07 8.21
C PRO A 635 28.86 -4.13 9.29
N GLU A 636 29.51 -5.28 9.12
CA GLU A 636 29.54 -6.36 10.10
C GLU A 636 30.57 -6.02 11.19
N PHE A 637 30.24 -6.34 12.44
CA PHE A 637 31.12 -6.18 13.59
C PHE A 637 31.29 -7.47 14.36
N ASP A 638 32.51 -7.76 14.77
CA ASP A 638 32.83 -8.94 15.57
C ASP A 638 32.56 -8.75 17.07
N HIS A 639 32.89 -9.74 17.89
CA HIS A 639 32.67 -9.72 19.36
C HIS A 639 33.44 -8.61 20.10
N GLU A 640 34.52 -8.11 19.52
CA GLU A 640 35.34 -7.01 20.05
C GLU A 640 34.86 -5.65 19.51
N GLY A 641 33.86 -5.65 18.62
CA GLY A 641 33.32 -4.45 18.00
C GLY A 641 34.21 -3.88 16.89
N ARG A 642 35.12 -4.69 16.32
CA ARG A 642 35.94 -4.31 15.15
C ARG A 642 35.08 -4.34 13.89
N LYS A 643 35.21 -3.31 13.08
CA LYS A 643 34.45 -3.09 11.85
C LYS A 643 34.93 -4.03 10.73
N ASP A 644 34.01 -4.44 9.85
CA ASP A 644 34.30 -5.26 8.67
C ASP A 644 34.95 -6.60 9.05
N SER A 645 34.55 -7.16 10.19
CA SER A 645 35.13 -8.35 10.83
C SER A 645 34.04 -9.27 11.38
N SER A 646 34.42 -10.52 11.64
CA SER A 646 33.61 -11.53 12.34
C SER A 646 34.47 -12.35 13.30
N THR A 647 33.86 -12.91 14.35
CA THR A 647 34.53 -13.77 15.32
C THR A 647 34.35 -15.23 14.94
N ALA A 648 35.43 -15.95 14.67
CA ALA A 648 35.39 -17.41 14.51
C ALA A 648 34.92 -18.08 15.81
N ILE A 649 34.04 -19.08 15.68
CA ILE A 649 33.47 -19.83 16.81
C ILE A 649 34.07 -21.24 16.80
N GLU A 650 34.60 -21.65 17.96
CA GLU A 650 35.21 -22.99 18.11
C GLU A 650 34.13 -24.07 18.10
N ILE A 651 34.35 -25.11 17.30
CA ILE A 651 33.54 -26.32 17.27
C ILE A 651 34.19 -27.33 18.21
N ALA A 652 33.61 -27.51 19.38
CA ALA A 652 34.13 -28.40 20.42
C ALA A 652 33.80 -29.88 20.18
N GLY A 653 32.82 -30.17 19.32
CA GLY A 653 32.45 -31.53 18.97
C GLY A 653 31.26 -31.59 18.02
N VAL A 654 31.13 -32.75 17.37
CA VAL A 654 30.02 -33.03 16.46
C VAL A 654 29.42 -34.39 16.80
N ASP A 655 28.13 -34.41 17.12
CA ASP A 655 27.37 -35.65 17.34
C ASP A 655 26.38 -35.87 16.19
N ILE A 656 26.10 -37.13 15.86
CA ILE A 656 25.17 -37.50 14.80
C ILE A 656 24.10 -38.40 15.40
N SER A 657 22.83 -38.18 15.05
CA SER A 657 21.74 -39.05 15.46
C SER A 657 21.83 -40.44 14.82
N GLU A 658 21.17 -41.44 15.41
CA GLU A 658 21.17 -42.82 14.90
C GLU A 658 20.61 -42.92 13.47
N ASP A 659 19.56 -42.16 13.16
CA ASP A 659 18.97 -42.05 11.82
C ASP A 659 19.79 -41.21 10.83
N ARG A 660 20.89 -40.59 11.32
CA ARG A 660 21.79 -39.69 10.59
C ARG A 660 21.09 -38.49 9.96
N LEU A 661 19.88 -38.16 10.40
CA LEU A 661 19.14 -36.99 9.95
C LEU A 661 19.45 -35.74 10.78
N LYS A 662 20.27 -35.88 11.84
CA LYS A 662 20.64 -34.78 12.71
C LYS A 662 22.13 -34.73 12.95
N VAL A 663 22.68 -33.52 12.92
CA VAL A 663 24.04 -33.21 13.35
C VAL A 663 23.97 -32.14 14.43
N ARG A 664 24.49 -32.45 15.63
CA ARG A 664 24.66 -31.48 16.70
C ARG A 664 26.07 -30.92 16.66
N LEU A 665 26.18 -29.61 16.42
CA LEU A 665 27.42 -28.86 16.52
C LEU A 665 27.51 -28.28 17.94
N LYS A 666 28.49 -28.73 18.73
CA LYS A 666 28.82 -28.12 20.03
C LYS A 666 29.75 -26.94 19.80
N LEU A 667 29.31 -25.75 20.17
CA LEU A 667 29.96 -24.48 19.84
C LEU A 667 30.35 -23.74 21.12
N LYS A 668 31.61 -23.29 21.22
CA LYS A 668 32.08 -22.47 22.34
C LYS A 668 32.17 -21.01 21.94
N GLY A 669 31.72 -20.15 22.86
CA GLY A 669 31.83 -18.70 22.71
C GLY A 669 30.68 -18.05 21.93
N LEU A 670 29.55 -18.73 21.72
CA LEU A 670 28.36 -18.08 21.16
C LEU A 670 27.88 -16.92 22.06
N LYS A 671 27.49 -15.82 21.43
CA LYS A 671 26.85 -14.67 22.09
C LYS A 671 25.44 -14.43 21.54
N GLU A 672 24.51 -14.12 22.44
CA GLU A 672 23.19 -13.57 22.10
C GLU A 672 23.32 -12.20 21.42
N GLY A 673 22.38 -11.85 20.54
CA GLY A 673 22.35 -10.60 19.78
C GLY A 673 23.23 -10.60 18.53
N PHE A 674 23.91 -11.71 18.24
CA PHE A 674 24.76 -11.88 17.05
C PHE A 674 24.08 -12.76 16.00
N VAL A 675 24.47 -12.56 14.74
CA VAL A 675 24.19 -13.47 13.63
C VAL A 675 25.32 -14.50 13.56
N THR A 676 24.99 -15.78 13.61
CA THR A 676 25.92 -16.89 13.45
C THR A 676 25.87 -17.43 12.03
N GLY A 677 26.95 -17.23 11.28
CA GLY A 677 27.16 -17.91 10.00
C GLY A 677 27.70 -19.32 10.23
N VAL A 678 27.14 -20.30 9.54
CA VAL A 678 27.61 -21.69 9.52
C VAL A 678 27.77 -22.10 8.06
N ARG A 679 28.96 -22.57 7.71
CA ARG A 679 29.24 -23.20 6.42
C ARG A 679 29.66 -24.64 6.65
N ALA A 680 29.05 -25.58 5.93
CA ALA A 680 29.35 -27.02 5.95
C ALA A 680 29.75 -27.49 4.54
N LEU A 681 30.88 -26.98 4.03
CA LEU A 681 31.28 -27.12 2.63
C LEU A 681 31.54 -28.58 2.23
N ASP A 682 32.12 -29.36 3.15
CA ASP A 682 32.56 -30.73 2.89
C ASP A 682 31.59 -31.81 3.33
N LEU A 683 30.44 -31.41 3.89
CA LEU A 683 29.39 -32.35 4.26
C LEU A 683 28.80 -33.03 3.01
N ARG A 684 28.61 -34.35 3.09
CA ARG A 684 28.03 -35.18 2.02
C ARG A 684 26.89 -36.05 2.55
N ASP A 685 26.05 -36.53 1.63
CA ASP A 685 25.19 -37.69 1.89
C ASP A 685 25.97 -39.00 1.62
N PRO A 686 25.43 -40.17 2.00
CA PRO A 686 26.08 -41.47 1.74
C PRO A 686 26.34 -41.80 0.26
N GLU A 687 25.72 -41.06 -0.66
CA GLU A 687 25.94 -41.19 -2.11
C GLU A 687 27.04 -40.24 -2.62
N GLY A 688 27.69 -39.49 -1.72
CA GLY A 688 28.74 -38.52 -2.03
C GLY A 688 28.21 -37.20 -2.59
N LYS A 689 26.90 -36.92 -2.53
CA LYS A 689 26.32 -35.65 -3.02
C LYS A 689 26.55 -34.53 -2.01
N LYS A 690 26.79 -33.33 -2.53
CA LYS A 690 26.99 -32.11 -1.73
C LYS A 690 25.66 -31.56 -1.23
N LEU A 691 25.72 -30.78 -0.15
CA LEU A 691 24.61 -29.91 0.24
C LEU A 691 24.20 -29.01 -0.93
N TRP A 692 22.89 -28.82 -1.08
CA TRP A 692 22.36 -27.89 -2.08
C TRP A 692 22.75 -26.44 -1.72
N HIS A 693 22.57 -26.04 -0.46
CA HIS A 693 23.08 -24.80 0.09
C HIS A 693 23.98 -25.09 1.30
N ASP A 694 25.27 -24.83 1.14
CA ASP A 694 26.30 -25.15 2.15
C ASP A 694 26.39 -24.14 3.30
N THR A 695 25.74 -22.99 3.19
CA THR A 695 25.90 -21.86 4.11
C THR A 695 24.54 -21.31 4.53
N PHE A 696 24.38 -21.06 5.84
CA PHE A 696 23.25 -20.32 6.39
C PHE A 696 23.70 -19.30 7.43
N HIS A 697 22.83 -18.34 7.70
CA HIS A 697 23.03 -17.35 8.76
C HIS A 697 21.86 -17.41 9.73
N TYR A 698 22.15 -17.64 11.00
CA TYR A 698 21.19 -17.75 12.08
C TYR A 698 21.23 -16.49 12.95
N THR A 699 20.11 -15.78 13.12
CA THR A 699 20.03 -14.66 14.06
C THR A 699 19.79 -15.19 15.47
N LEU A 700 20.78 -15.13 16.36
CA LEU A 700 20.71 -15.72 17.70
C LEU A 700 20.30 -14.67 18.73
N ASN A 701 18.99 -14.48 18.93
CA ASN A 701 18.47 -13.52 19.92
C ASN A 701 18.56 -14.07 21.35
N LYS A 702 18.27 -15.37 21.50
CA LYS A 702 18.28 -16.11 22.77
C LYS A 702 18.94 -17.47 22.62
N ILE A 703 19.75 -17.82 23.61
CA ILE A 703 20.27 -19.18 23.80
C ILE A 703 19.31 -19.89 24.77
N PRO A 704 18.69 -21.02 24.37
CA PRO A 704 17.75 -21.69 25.24
C PRO A 704 18.44 -22.20 26.51
N ALA A 705 17.73 -22.15 27.65
CA ALA A 705 18.22 -22.70 28.90
C ALA A 705 18.53 -24.20 28.73
N GLY A 706 19.69 -24.63 29.24
CA GLY A 706 20.07 -26.05 29.26
C GLY A 706 19.00 -26.86 29.97
N ARG A 707 18.53 -27.93 29.31
CA ARG A 707 17.70 -28.95 29.95
C ARG A 707 18.57 -29.99 30.61
#